data_AF-A0A660YE52-F1
#
_entry.id   AF-A0A660YE52-F1
#
_cell.length_a   1.000
_cell.length_b   1.000
_cell.length_c   1.000
_cell.angle_alpha   90.00
_cell.angle_beta   90.00
_cell.angle_gamma   90.00
#
_symmetry.space_group_name_H-M   'P 1'
#
loop_
_entity.id
_entity.type
_entity.pdbx_description
1 polymer ?
#
loop_
_entity_poly.entity_id
_entity_poly.type
_entity_poly.pdbx_seq_one_letter_code
_entity_poly.pdbx_strand_id
1 'polypeptide(L)'
;MLLGFSTRIRASDDAHPPGKILSTSPLSTKGTHHVVALFAKFKDEAPGVVRPPEYARTLFDPEVEGSFSHFYRTMSRGALTIKGTCPEKMYASEKPPSEYSATGYESAFGPFNSEILRKADEDLDFGQYDNDGPDGIPNSGDDDGYVDFVFINLLSIPEHFILQKATGIVSLGLSEPFRTNDAGGKFGSIWIWDGSTQLATNFHYTVGVMAHEYGHALGLPDLYDTSFLSPSDQPIADDGAGIGRWGLMGRGSLGWDGILSPFCAWSLAQLGWVEVIEISGDTLGVEIEEIGAGGKVYKVPIDGEEYFLLEHRKASGRAYDREQPADGLLIWHIDESGDNGNEHHKRVDLECADGLFSDKGYPAGIVPDSNYGMDNLDFWAHGDAYQSRHAGNEGDATDVFDGVRYTAFSYRTNPSSNGYSKFPGETGQTRGTGIGITRIRPRGAAMVADFAVKHWTGSIVGYTVWSDTVRVFGDITVEEGAILALDPGTQVGFQPSDELRSGANPDRIELIVRGTVRARTEAVVSRVLLAPSKEEAPWFGIRLEGNSAELDLEDVTLVGSLYGIVGKQGRAGIALKHVGINESVYDAIRLEEWDGSVELADSWLSRCGGNGIVFFGSGTLALVRSSVMNMGATGICLEGPTLALSFSSVYENAGDGIHLLDWEGKTEIRNSSLQNNG
;
A
#
# COMPACT_ATOMS: atom_id res chain seq x y z
N MET A 1 17.26 -7.03 -25.85
CA MET A 1 16.96 -7.77 -24.62
C MET A 1 15.54 -8.27 -24.78
N LEU A 2 15.31 -9.58 -24.91
CA LEU A 2 13.97 -10.15 -25.06
C LEU A 2 13.34 -10.20 -23.67
N LEU A 3 12.51 -9.21 -23.34
CA LEU A 3 11.73 -9.16 -22.11
C LEU A 3 10.51 -10.06 -22.28
N GLY A 4 10.22 -10.88 -21.28
CA GLY A 4 9.03 -11.70 -21.28
C GLY A 4 7.86 -10.98 -20.64
N PHE A 5 6.76 -10.88 -21.38
CA PHE A 5 5.50 -10.34 -20.90
C PHE A 5 4.49 -11.49 -20.80
N SER A 6 3.74 -11.56 -19.69
CA SER A 6 2.56 -12.39 -19.51
C SER A 6 1.30 -11.53 -19.52
N THR A 7 0.15 -12.11 -19.90
CA THR A 7 -1.15 -11.45 -19.79
C THR A 7 -2.24 -12.42 -19.36
N ARG A 8 -3.36 -11.89 -18.89
CA ARG A 8 -4.62 -12.61 -18.74
C ARG A 8 -5.65 -12.00 -19.68
N ILE A 9 -5.85 -12.58 -20.86
CA ILE A 9 -6.95 -12.17 -21.75
C ILE A 9 -8.23 -12.86 -21.26
N ARG A 10 -9.22 -12.08 -20.80
CA ARG A 10 -10.56 -12.60 -20.53
C ARG A 10 -11.17 -13.11 -21.84
N ALA A 11 -11.34 -14.42 -21.96
CA ALA A 11 -12.18 -14.99 -23.02
C ALA A 11 -13.63 -14.49 -22.81
N SER A 12 -14.27 -14.07 -23.90
CA SER A 12 -15.67 -13.64 -23.91
C SER A 12 -16.60 -14.79 -23.54
N ASP A 13 -17.57 -14.54 -22.65
CA ASP A 13 -18.54 -15.48 -22.04
C ASP A 13 -19.50 -16.22 -22.99
N ASP A 14 -19.33 -16.16 -24.32
CA ASP A 14 -20.31 -16.69 -25.28
C ASP A 14 -19.81 -17.90 -26.07
N ALA A 15 -19.65 -19.04 -25.37
CA ALA A 15 -19.84 -20.38 -25.93
C ALA A 15 -20.02 -21.41 -24.80
N HIS A 16 -21.17 -22.09 -24.71
CA HIS A 16 -21.38 -23.23 -23.81
C HIS A 16 -21.55 -24.53 -24.61
N PRO A 17 -20.92 -25.64 -24.18
CA PRO A 17 -21.68 -26.81 -23.72
C PRO A 17 -21.03 -27.56 -22.51
N PRO A 18 -21.57 -28.72 -22.09
CA PRO A 18 -22.16 -28.94 -20.77
C PRO A 18 -21.17 -29.11 -19.60
N GLY A 19 -21.46 -28.43 -18.48
CA GLY A 19 -21.22 -29.01 -17.15
C GLY A 19 -20.01 -28.55 -16.35
N LYS A 20 -19.12 -27.70 -16.87
CA LYS A 20 -18.26 -26.85 -16.03
C LYS A 20 -18.92 -25.46 -16.02
N ILE A 21 -19.40 -25.01 -14.86
CA ILE A 21 -19.31 -23.58 -14.56
C ILE A 21 -17.81 -23.34 -14.68
N LEU A 22 -17.34 -22.72 -15.77
CA LEU A 22 -15.93 -22.46 -16.05
C LEU A 22 -15.28 -22.07 -14.72
N SER A 23 -14.51 -22.99 -14.14
CA SER A 23 -13.89 -22.76 -12.84
C SER A 23 -12.82 -21.72 -13.09
N THR A 24 -13.17 -20.46 -12.89
CA THR A 24 -12.25 -19.34 -12.72
C THR A 24 -11.51 -19.41 -11.37
N SER A 25 -11.67 -20.53 -10.65
CA SER A 25 -11.04 -20.75 -9.35
C SER A 25 -9.54 -21.03 -9.56
N PRO A 26 -8.67 -20.35 -8.83
CA PRO A 26 -7.26 -20.72 -8.78
C PRO A 26 -7.03 -22.19 -8.40
N LEU A 27 -5.94 -22.76 -8.90
CA LEU A 27 -5.45 -24.06 -8.46
C LEU A 27 -5.17 -24.06 -6.95
N SER A 28 -5.28 -25.22 -6.30
CA SER A 28 -4.98 -25.37 -4.88
C SER A 28 -3.55 -24.91 -4.56
N THR A 29 -3.36 -24.16 -3.47
CA THR A 29 -2.01 -23.76 -3.06
C THR A 29 -1.27 -24.86 -2.28
N LYS A 30 -1.87 -26.06 -2.16
CA LYS A 30 -1.36 -27.18 -1.36
C LYS A 30 -1.60 -28.51 -2.04
N GLY A 31 -0.84 -29.52 -1.63
CA GLY A 31 -1.00 -30.89 -2.10
C GLY A 31 0.03 -31.26 -3.17
N THR A 32 -0.32 -32.20 -4.04
CA THR A 32 0.52 -32.58 -5.18
C THR A 32 -0.23 -32.22 -6.45
N HIS A 33 0.42 -31.50 -7.38
CA HIS A 33 -0.13 -31.26 -8.71
C HIS A 33 0.67 -32.03 -9.75
N HIS A 34 -0.02 -32.62 -10.71
CA HIS A 34 0.56 -33.31 -11.85
C HIS A 34 0.44 -32.41 -13.08
N VAL A 35 1.58 -32.05 -13.66
CA VAL A 35 1.64 -31.13 -14.81
C VAL A 35 2.42 -31.73 -15.96
N VAL A 36 2.21 -31.24 -17.17
CA VAL A 36 2.97 -31.66 -18.35
C VAL A 36 3.58 -30.46 -19.07
N ALA A 37 4.85 -30.56 -19.45
CA ALA A 37 5.54 -29.58 -20.28
C ALA A 37 5.78 -30.13 -21.68
N LEU A 38 5.01 -29.62 -22.64
CA LEU A 38 5.17 -29.90 -24.05
C LEU A 38 6.15 -28.88 -24.64
N PHE A 39 7.15 -29.36 -25.38
CA PHE A 39 8.01 -28.50 -26.18
C PHE A 39 7.55 -28.49 -27.61
N ALA A 40 7.40 -27.29 -28.17
CA ALA A 40 6.86 -27.07 -29.49
C ALA A 40 7.75 -26.16 -30.35
N LYS A 41 7.55 -26.27 -31.66
CA LYS A 41 8.19 -25.41 -32.66
C LYS A 41 7.26 -25.19 -33.84
N PHE A 42 7.53 -24.18 -34.65
CA PHE A 42 6.81 -24.01 -35.89
C PHE A 42 7.26 -25.02 -36.95
N LYS A 43 6.42 -25.26 -37.95
CA LYS A 43 6.83 -26.04 -39.12
C LYS A 43 8.05 -25.40 -39.79
N ASP A 44 8.97 -26.25 -40.25
CA ASP A 44 10.24 -25.89 -40.89
C ASP A 44 11.23 -25.12 -40.00
N GLU A 45 10.84 -24.76 -38.77
CA GLU A 45 11.73 -24.21 -37.76
C GLU A 45 12.66 -25.31 -37.23
N ALA A 46 13.95 -24.99 -37.17
CA ALA A 46 15.01 -25.86 -36.64
C ALA A 46 14.79 -27.34 -37.02
N PRO A 47 14.80 -27.71 -38.32
CA PRO A 47 14.27 -28.98 -38.81
C PRO A 47 14.97 -30.22 -38.22
N GLY A 48 16.22 -30.09 -37.76
CA GLY A 48 16.95 -31.16 -37.07
C GLY A 48 16.63 -31.32 -35.57
N VAL A 49 15.89 -30.38 -34.98
CA VAL A 49 15.50 -30.42 -33.56
C VAL A 49 14.18 -31.18 -33.44
N VAL A 50 14.29 -32.45 -33.03
CA VAL A 50 13.15 -33.38 -32.87
C VAL A 50 12.92 -33.80 -31.42
N ARG A 51 13.75 -33.31 -30.50
CA ARG A 51 13.65 -33.53 -29.05
C ARG A 51 13.70 -32.19 -28.31
N PRO A 52 13.11 -32.07 -27.12
CA PRO A 52 13.31 -30.94 -26.23
C PRO A 52 14.81 -30.70 -25.93
N PRO A 53 15.18 -29.48 -25.50
CA PRO A 53 16.50 -29.20 -24.94
C PRO A 53 16.88 -30.18 -23.82
N GLU A 54 18.17 -30.48 -23.66
CA GLU A 54 18.64 -31.46 -22.66
C GLU A 54 18.21 -31.11 -21.23
N TYR A 55 18.18 -29.81 -20.90
CA TYR A 55 17.75 -29.32 -19.60
C TYR A 55 16.27 -29.60 -19.28
N ALA A 56 15.44 -29.88 -20.30
CA ALA A 56 14.02 -30.14 -20.09
C ALA A 56 13.77 -31.35 -19.19
N ARG A 57 14.72 -32.30 -19.17
CA ARG A 57 14.69 -33.51 -18.34
C ARG A 57 14.77 -33.25 -16.84
N THR A 58 15.30 -32.09 -16.44
CA THR A 58 15.49 -31.74 -15.03
C THR A 58 14.50 -30.69 -14.53
N LEU A 59 13.58 -30.21 -15.37
CA LEU A 59 12.61 -29.16 -15.01
C LEU A 59 11.76 -29.55 -13.79
N PHE A 60 11.42 -30.83 -13.66
CA PHE A 60 10.58 -31.34 -12.58
C PHE A 60 11.33 -32.23 -11.57
N ASP A 61 12.66 -32.21 -11.60
CA ASP A 61 13.46 -32.88 -10.58
C ASP A 61 13.57 -31.98 -9.34
N PRO A 62 12.92 -32.32 -8.21
CA PRO A 62 12.92 -31.45 -7.05
C PRO A 62 14.30 -31.36 -6.38
N GLU A 63 15.23 -32.27 -6.67
CA GLU A 63 16.61 -32.27 -6.14
C GLU A 63 17.56 -31.40 -6.96
N VAL A 64 17.13 -30.92 -8.13
CA VAL A 64 17.89 -29.96 -8.93
C VAL A 64 17.51 -28.54 -8.48
N GLU A 65 18.44 -27.86 -7.79
CA GLU A 65 18.27 -26.46 -7.39
C GLU A 65 17.94 -25.59 -8.61
N GLY A 66 16.91 -24.75 -8.49
CA GLY A 66 16.45 -23.90 -9.59
C GLY A 66 15.48 -24.59 -10.56
N SER A 67 15.17 -25.88 -10.42
CA SER A 67 14.11 -26.51 -11.20
C SER A 67 12.72 -25.98 -10.81
N PHE A 68 11.72 -26.19 -11.67
CA PHE A 68 10.34 -25.77 -11.40
C PHE A 68 9.78 -26.45 -10.15
N SER A 69 9.99 -27.77 -10.01
CA SER A 69 9.56 -28.52 -8.82
C SER A 69 10.34 -28.11 -7.57
N HIS A 70 11.63 -27.83 -7.69
CA HIS A 70 12.43 -27.32 -6.57
C HIS A 70 11.93 -25.94 -6.11
N PHE A 71 11.62 -25.04 -7.04
CA PHE A 71 11.14 -23.69 -6.74
C PHE A 71 9.86 -23.72 -5.92
N TYR A 72 8.82 -24.40 -6.42
CA TYR A 72 7.53 -24.46 -5.74
C TYR A 72 7.60 -25.22 -4.41
N ARG A 73 8.40 -26.28 -4.31
CA ARG A 73 8.65 -26.98 -3.04
C ARG A 73 9.32 -26.06 -2.01
N THR A 74 10.28 -25.25 -2.45
CA THR A 74 11.02 -24.32 -1.59
C THR A 74 10.14 -23.18 -1.12
N MET A 75 9.48 -22.47 -2.04
CA MET A 75 8.62 -21.32 -1.73
C MET A 75 7.44 -21.71 -0.83
N SER A 76 6.81 -22.85 -1.09
CA SER A 76 5.68 -23.34 -0.31
C SER A 76 6.07 -24.02 1.01
N ARG A 77 7.37 -24.12 1.32
CA ARG A 77 7.89 -24.86 2.48
C ARG A 77 7.37 -26.31 2.53
N GLY A 78 7.22 -26.92 1.35
CA GLY A 78 6.70 -28.27 1.17
C GLY A 78 5.17 -28.39 1.21
N ALA A 79 4.42 -27.29 1.33
CA ALA A 79 2.96 -27.33 1.27
C ALA A 79 2.44 -27.73 -0.12
N LEU A 80 3.18 -27.38 -1.18
CA LEU A 80 2.90 -27.73 -2.56
C LEU A 80 4.06 -28.56 -3.15
N THR A 81 3.71 -29.68 -3.77
CA THR A 81 4.62 -30.54 -4.53
C THR A 81 4.19 -30.57 -5.98
N ILE A 82 5.08 -30.18 -6.90
CA ILE A 82 4.84 -30.34 -8.33
C ILE A 82 5.53 -31.61 -8.81
N LYS A 83 4.77 -32.50 -9.43
CA LYS A 83 5.30 -33.59 -10.25
C LYS A 83 4.98 -33.27 -11.69
N GLY A 84 5.98 -33.28 -12.55
CA GLY A 84 5.75 -33.02 -13.96
C GLY A 84 6.51 -33.96 -14.87
N THR A 85 6.04 -34.03 -16.11
CA THR A 85 6.66 -34.81 -17.17
C THR A 85 7.02 -33.89 -18.34
N CYS A 86 8.12 -34.23 -19.01
CA CYS A 86 8.50 -33.63 -20.28
C CYS A 86 8.66 -34.76 -21.30
N PRO A 87 7.74 -34.94 -22.25
CA PRO A 87 7.87 -35.93 -23.31
C PRO A 87 9.17 -35.74 -24.10
N GLU A 88 9.82 -36.82 -24.54
CA GLU A 88 11.08 -36.72 -25.30
C GLU A 88 10.89 -36.19 -26.73
N LYS A 89 9.65 -36.01 -27.19
CA LYS A 89 9.29 -35.56 -28.53
C LYS A 89 9.08 -34.05 -28.55
N MET A 90 9.72 -33.40 -29.53
CA MET A 90 9.41 -32.01 -29.89
C MET A 90 8.26 -31.99 -30.89
N TYR A 91 7.18 -31.27 -30.59
CA TYR A 91 6.01 -31.18 -31.43
C TYR A 91 6.14 -30.00 -32.41
N ALA A 92 5.93 -30.25 -33.71
CA ALA A 92 5.93 -29.18 -34.71
C ALA A 92 4.49 -28.82 -35.08
N SER A 93 4.18 -27.53 -35.29
CA SER A 93 2.91 -27.11 -35.90
C SER A 93 2.77 -27.59 -37.35
N GLU A 94 1.58 -27.44 -37.93
CA GLU A 94 1.31 -27.81 -39.32
C GLU A 94 1.69 -26.72 -40.33
N LYS A 95 1.85 -25.48 -39.87
CA LYS A 95 2.14 -24.30 -40.69
C LYS A 95 3.40 -23.56 -40.21
N PRO A 96 4.09 -22.81 -41.08
CA PRO A 96 5.23 -21.98 -40.69
C PRO A 96 4.78 -20.79 -39.81
N PRO A 97 5.72 -20.10 -39.11
CA PRO A 97 5.38 -19.01 -38.20
C PRO A 97 4.58 -17.88 -38.85
N SER A 98 4.83 -17.60 -40.13
CA SER A 98 4.14 -16.53 -40.88
C SER A 98 2.63 -16.72 -41.01
N GLU A 99 2.12 -17.93 -40.82
CA GLU A 99 0.68 -18.23 -40.86
C GLU A 99 0.02 -18.19 -39.47
N TYR A 100 0.80 -18.03 -38.40
CA TYR A 100 0.31 -17.77 -37.04
C TYR A 100 0.63 -16.32 -36.63
N SER A 101 0.40 -15.37 -37.55
CA SER A 101 0.44 -13.95 -37.23
C SER A 101 -0.99 -13.46 -37.09
N ALA A 102 -1.33 -12.89 -35.94
CA ALA A 102 -2.60 -12.20 -35.81
C ALA A 102 -2.52 -10.79 -36.44
N THR A 103 -3.65 -10.29 -36.92
CA THR A 103 -3.85 -8.86 -37.23
C THR A 103 -4.87 -8.30 -36.25
N GLY A 104 -4.51 -7.28 -35.46
CA GLY A 104 -5.40 -6.71 -34.44
C GLY A 104 -5.29 -7.43 -33.08
N TYR A 105 -6.41 -7.58 -32.36
CA TYR A 105 -6.48 -8.19 -31.01
C TYR A 105 -6.83 -9.69 -31.01
N GLU A 106 -7.07 -10.30 -32.17
CA GLU A 106 -7.23 -11.75 -32.25
C GLU A 106 -5.89 -12.41 -31.94
N SER A 107 -5.87 -13.61 -31.34
CA SER A 107 -4.62 -14.27 -31.00
C SER A 107 -4.41 -15.52 -31.86
N ALA A 108 -3.19 -15.71 -32.37
CA ALA A 108 -2.89 -16.80 -33.30
C ALA A 108 -2.41 -18.08 -32.59
N PHE A 109 -2.16 -18.01 -31.28
CA PHE A 109 -1.60 -19.11 -30.50
C PHE A 109 -2.61 -20.21 -30.13
N GLY A 110 -3.91 -19.89 -30.07
CA GLY A 110 -4.98 -20.89 -29.81
C GLY A 110 -5.00 -22.05 -30.82
N PRO A 111 -5.17 -21.76 -32.12
CA PRO A 111 -5.10 -22.78 -33.17
C PRO A 111 -3.76 -23.55 -33.17
N PHE A 112 -2.64 -22.85 -32.96
CA PHE A 112 -1.33 -23.49 -32.83
C PHE A 112 -1.32 -24.51 -31.69
N ASN A 113 -1.76 -24.11 -30.50
CA ASN A 113 -1.78 -24.97 -29.32
C ASN A 113 -2.69 -26.18 -29.50
N SER A 114 -3.87 -26.00 -30.11
CA SER A 114 -4.78 -27.10 -30.44
C SER A 114 -4.12 -28.15 -31.34
N GLU A 115 -3.31 -27.74 -32.33
CA GLU A 115 -2.54 -28.67 -33.16
C GLU A 115 -1.46 -29.43 -32.37
N ILE A 116 -0.78 -28.76 -31.46
CA ILE A 116 0.25 -29.36 -30.60
C ILE A 116 -0.39 -30.36 -29.64
N LEU A 117 -1.49 -29.99 -28.97
CA LEU A 117 -2.23 -30.86 -28.06
C LEU A 117 -2.72 -32.11 -28.78
N ARG A 118 -3.30 -31.99 -29.98
CA ARG A 118 -3.72 -33.15 -30.77
C ARG A 118 -2.58 -34.10 -31.11
N LYS A 119 -1.39 -33.59 -31.42
CA LYS A 119 -0.23 -34.44 -31.69
C LYS A 119 0.32 -35.08 -30.41
N ALA A 120 0.22 -34.39 -29.28
CA ALA A 120 0.63 -34.92 -27.99
C ALA A 120 -0.33 -36.00 -27.46
N ASP A 121 -1.63 -35.85 -27.72
CA ASP A 121 -2.70 -36.81 -27.40
C ASP A 121 -2.53 -38.18 -28.10
N GLU A 122 -1.78 -38.22 -29.20
CA GLU A 122 -1.40 -39.49 -29.85
C GLU A 122 -0.30 -40.26 -29.07
N ASP A 123 0.48 -39.56 -28.23
CA ASP A 123 1.65 -40.13 -27.54
C ASP A 123 1.49 -40.18 -26.00
N LEU A 124 0.55 -39.44 -25.42
CA LEU A 124 0.42 -39.22 -23.98
C LEU A 124 -0.99 -39.54 -23.49
N ASP A 125 -1.06 -40.14 -22.30
CA ASP A 125 -2.29 -40.27 -21.52
C ASP A 125 -2.43 -39.02 -20.63
N PHE A 126 -3.32 -38.12 -20.99
CA PHE A 126 -3.57 -36.88 -20.27
C PHE A 126 -4.32 -37.08 -18.95
N GLY A 127 -4.95 -38.24 -18.73
CA GLY A 127 -5.56 -38.56 -17.44
C GLY A 127 -4.55 -38.58 -16.29
N GLN A 128 -3.26 -38.67 -16.57
CA GLN A 128 -2.20 -38.62 -15.55
C GLN A 128 -1.99 -37.24 -14.92
N TYR A 129 -2.65 -36.20 -15.45
CA TYR A 129 -2.49 -34.80 -15.06
C TYR A 129 -3.81 -34.16 -14.59
N ASP A 130 -4.86 -34.94 -14.38
CA ASP A 130 -6.13 -34.54 -13.76
C ASP A 130 -6.14 -35.17 -12.37
N ASN A 131 -5.73 -34.44 -11.33
CA ASN A 131 -5.59 -34.98 -9.97
C ASN A 131 -6.08 -34.03 -8.87
N ASP A 132 -6.92 -33.06 -9.25
CA ASP A 132 -7.43 -32.01 -8.38
C ASP A 132 -8.47 -32.48 -7.35
N GLY A 133 -8.85 -33.75 -7.40
CA GLY A 133 -9.66 -34.44 -6.40
C GLY A 133 -8.99 -34.54 -5.02
N PRO A 134 -9.77 -34.58 -3.93
CA PRO A 134 -9.27 -34.77 -2.57
C PRO A 134 -8.33 -35.97 -2.34
N ASP A 135 -8.42 -37.03 -3.15
CA ASP A 135 -7.55 -38.21 -3.01
C ASP A 135 -6.14 -38.02 -3.62
N GLY A 136 -5.97 -37.03 -4.51
CA GLY A 136 -4.72 -36.72 -5.21
C GLY A 136 -4.22 -37.82 -6.15
N ILE A 137 -5.10 -38.74 -6.55
CA ILE A 137 -4.80 -39.84 -7.47
C ILE A 137 -5.28 -39.41 -8.86
N PRO A 138 -4.40 -39.41 -9.89
CA PRO A 138 -4.81 -38.97 -11.22
C PRO A 138 -5.95 -39.80 -11.83
N ASN A 139 -6.91 -39.12 -12.47
CA ASN A 139 -8.08 -39.68 -13.16
C ASN A 139 -8.89 -40.65 -12.27
N SER A 140 -9.06 -40.26 -11.02
CA SER A 140 -9.93 -40.87 -10.02
C SER A 140 -11.38 -40.37 -10.16
N GLY A 141 -12.27 -40.84 -9.28
CA GLY A 141 -13.70 -40.54 -9.37
C GLY A 141 -14.10 -39.16 -8.84
N ASP A 142 -13.23 -38.53 -8.04
CA ASP A 142 -13.44 -37.22 -7.42
C ASP A 142 -12.89 -36.05 -8.24
N ASP A 143 -11.93 -36.32 -9.11
CA ASP A 143 -11.35 -35.38 -10.09
C ASP A 143 -12.40 -34.73 -11.01
N ASP A 144 -12.09 -33.54 -11.52
CA ASP A 144 -13.02 -32.73 -12.29
C ASP A 144 -13.13 -33.13 -13.78
N GLY A 145 -12.20 -33.96 -14.27
CA GLY A 145 -12.15 -34.42 -15.66
C GLY A 145 -11.32 -33.54 -16.58
N TYR A 146 -10.58 -32.57 -16.05
CA TYR A 146 -9.69 -31.68 -16.78
C TYR A 146 -8.26 -31.83 -16.31
N VAL A 147 -7.32 -31.74 -17.24
CA VAL A 147 -5.90 -31.60 -16.88
C VAL A 147 -5.69 -30.34 -16.04
N ASP A 148 -5.07 -30.50 -14.87
CA ASP A 148 -4.76 -29.46 -13.91
C ASP A 148 -3.99 -28.29 -14.55
N PHE A 149 -2.92 -28.61 -15.30
CA PHE A 149 -2.13 -27.59 -16.02
C PHE A 149 -1.21 -28.14 -17.11
N VAL A 150 -1.22 -27.49 -18.28
CA VAL A 150 -0.30 -27.78 -19.41
C VAL A 150 0.61 -26.59 -19.69
N PHE A 151 1.92 -26.83 -19.81
CA PHE A 151 2.87 -25.85 -20.36
C PHE A 151 3.16 -26.15 -21.83
N ILE A 152 3.05 -25.14 -22.70
CA ILE A 152 3.53 -25.19 -24.08
C ILE A 152 4.73 -24.26 -24.22
N ASN A 153 5.92 -24.87 -24.36
CA ASN A 153 7.22 -24.20 -24.42
C ASN A 153 7.72 -24.14 -25.88
N LEU A 154 7.71 -22.95 -26.48
CA LEU A 154 8.11 -22.73 -27.87
C LEU A 154 9.59 -22.36 -28.02
N LEU A 155 10.23 -22.81 -29.11
CA LEU A 155 11.60 -22.40 -29.45
C LEU A 155 11.72 -20.92 -29.87
N SER A 156 10.65 -20.36 -30.45
CA SER A 156 10.55 -18.95 -30.79
C SER A 156 9.11 -18.47 -30.65
N ILE A 157 8.94 -17.16 -30.46
CA ILE A 157 7.64 -16.49 -30.46
C ILE A 157 7.72 -15.34 -31.47
N PRO A 158 7.00 -15.43 -32.61
CA PRO A 158 6.86 -14.32 -33.54
C PRO A 158 6.14 -13.12 -32.90
N GLU A 159 6.43 -11.92 -33.37
CA GLU A 159 5.67 -10.73 -32.99
C GLU A 159 4.18 -10.93 -33.32
N HIS A 160 3.29 -10.49 -32.42
CA HIS A 160 1.84 -10.66 -32.50
C HIS A 160 1.34 -12.13 -32.51
N PHE A 161 2.16 -13.11 -32.10
CA PHE A 161 1.70 -14.49 -31.92
C PHE A 161 0.78 -14.64 -30.70
N ILE A 162 1.22 -14.12 -29.53
CA ILE A 162 0.43 -14.03 -28.30
C ILE A 162 -0.27 -12.67 -28.24
N LEU A 163 0.50 -11.63 -27.91
CA LEU A 163 0.08 -10.23 -27.87
C LEU A 163 1.32 -9.35 -28.01
N GLN A 164 1.39 -8.51 -29.04
CA GLN A 164 2.55 -7.65 -29.31
C GLN A 164 3.90 -8.40 -29.18
N LYS A 165 4.72 -8.07 -28.18
CA LYS A 165 6.04 -8.67 -27.90
C LYS A 165 6.02 -9.66 -26.73
N ALA A 166 4.85 -10.04 -26.23
CA ALA A 166 4.71 -11.00 -25.14
C ALA A 166 5.41 -12.32 -25.43
N THR A 167 6.04 -12.88 -24.39
CA THR A 167 6.77 -14.15 -24.51
C THR A 167 6.22 -15.22 -23.57
N GLY A 168 5.18 -14.92 -22.82
CA GLY A 168 4.48 -15.81 -21.90
C GLY A 168 3.00 -15.42 -21.85
N ILE A 169 2.14 -16.33 -21.44
CA ILE A 169 0.74 -16.06 -21.10
C ILE A 169 0.17 -17.26 -20.35
N VAL A 170 -0.59 -17.04 -19.28
CA VAL A 170 -1.36 -18.07 -18.56
C VAL A 170 -2.66 -18.40 -19.32
N SER A 171 -2.49 -18.83 -20.57
CA SER A 171 -3.59 -19.30 -21.41
C SER A 171 -3.07 -20.21 -22.51
N LEU A 172 -3.93 -21.13 -22.94
CA LEU A 172 -3.73 -21.92 -24.17
C LEU A 172 -4.38 -21.25 -25.39
N GLY A 173 -5.17 -20.17 -25.22
CA GLY A 173 -5.81 -19.44 -26.31
C GLY A 173 -6.91 -20.23 -27.03
N LEU A 174 -7.35 -21.35 -26.46
CA LEU A 174 -8.34 -22.23 -27.06
C LEU A 174 -9.71 -21.54 -27.11
N SER A 175 -10.44 -21.70 -28.22
CA SER A 175 -11.81 -21.20 -28.34
C SER A 175 -12.83 -22.07 -27.59
N GLU A 176 -12.48 -23.32 -27.33
CA GLU A 176 -13.26 -24.29 -26.57
C GLU A 176 -12.32 -25.30 -25.90
N PRO A 177 -12.71 -25.96 -24.78
CA PRO A 177 -11.92 -27.01 -24.16
C PRO A 177 -11.52 -28.10 -25.16
N PHE A 178 -10.23 -28.45 -25.15
CA PHE A 178 -9.69 -29.49 -26.02
C PHE A 178 -10.07 -30.87 -25.45
N ARG A 179 -10.77 -31.69 -26.25
CA ARG A 179 -11.13 -33.05 -25.88
C ARG A 179 -10.04 -34.03 -26.27
N THR A 180 -9.51 -34.76 -25.30
CA THR A 180 -8.51 -35.83 -25.50
C THR A 180 -9.16 -37.13 -25.97
N ASN A 181 -8.34 -38.09 -26.42
CA ASN A 181 -8.80 -39.46 -26.69
C ASN A 181 -8.78 -40.36 -25.43
N ASP A 182 -8.32 -39.84 -24.30
CA ASP A 182 -8.17 -40.57 -23.05
C ASP A 182 -9.51 -40.75 -22.32
N ALA A 183 -9.78 -41.98 -21.89
CA ALA A 183 -10.96 -42.30 -21.10
C ALA A 183 -10.76 -41.85 -19.65
N GLY A 184 -11.70 -41.07 -19.13
CA GLY A 184 -11.56 -40.53 -17.78
C GLY A 184 -12.55 -39.43 -17.47
N GLY A 185 -12.48 -38.94 -16.24
CA GLY A 185 -13.27 -37.82 -15.77
C GLY A 185 -14.79 -38.03 -15.77
N LYS A 186 -15.51 -37.04 -15.27
CA LYS A 186 -16.99 -37.07 -15.15
C LYS A 186 -17.71 -37.09 -16.51
N PHE A 187 -17.01 -36.81 -17.60
CA PHE A 187 -17.55 -36.71 -18.96
C PHE A 187 -17.25 -37.93 -19.85
N GLY A 188 -16.52 -38.92 -19.32
CA GLY A 188 -16.08 -40.10 -20.09
C GLY A 188 -14.93 -39.83 -21.07
N SER A 189 -14.36 -38.62 -21.03
CA SER A 189 -13.09 -38.25 -21.66
C SER A 189 -12.41 -37.17 -20.81
N ILE A 190 -11.08 -37.10 -20.86
CA ILE A 190 -10.30 -36.01 -20.24
C ILE A 190 -10.31 -34.77 -21.14
N TRP A 191 -10.31 -33.59 -20.52
CA TRP A 191 -10.35 -32.30 -21.21
C TRP A 191 -9.15 -31.42 -20.84
N ILE A 192 -8.78 -30.49 -21.71
CA ILE A 192 -7.71 -29.53 -21.46
C ILE A 192 -8.25 -28.13 -21.71
N TRP A 193 -8.05 -27.24 -20.73
CA TRP A 193 -8.46 -25.85 -20.83
C TRP A 193 -7.39 -24.93 -20.24
N ASP A 194 -6.89 -25.30 -19.07
CA ASP A 194 -5.93 -24.51 -18.30
C ASP A 194 -4.48 -24.87 -18.66
N GLY A 195 -3.65 -23.83 -18.77
CA GLY A 195 -2.26 -23.98 -19.15
C GLY A 195 -1.61 -22.64 -19.50
N SER A 196 -0.35 -22.69 -19.91
CA SER A 196 0.40 -21.52 -20.37
C SER A 196 1.11 -21.75 -21.69
N THR A 197 1.35 -20.67 -22.42
CA THR A 197 2.09 -20.65 -23.68
C THR A 197 3.25 -19.68 -23.56
N GLN A 198 4.48 -20.16 -23.76
CA GLN A 198 5.66 -19.32 -23.48
C GLN A 198 6.89 -19.68 -24.29
N LEU A 199 7.83 -18.74 -24.37
CA LEU A 199 9.13 -18.89 -24.97
C LEU A 199 10.02 -19.73 -24.04
N ALA A 200 10.71 -20.71 -24.63
CA ALA A 200 11.74 -21.49 -23.97
C ALA A 200 13.10 -21.26 -24.64
N THR A 201 14.09 -20.87 -23.84
CA THR A 201 15.45 -20.60 -24.34
C THR A 201 16.48 -21.48 -23.63
N ASN A 202 16.86 -21.10 -22.42
CA ASN A 202 17.73 -21.85 -21.53
C ASN A 202 16.98 -22.27 -20.26
N PHE A 203 17.60 -23.13 -19.47
CA PHE A 203 17.03 -23.68 -18.24
C PHE A 203 16.41 -22.60 -17.34
N HIS A 204 17.19 -21.59 -16.98
CA HIS A 204 16.76 -20.58 -16.02
C HIS A 204 15.62 -19.71 -16.55
N TYR A 205 15.74 -19.24 -17.79
CA TYR A 205 14.69 -18.45 -18.42
C TYR A 205 13.39 -19.25 -18.54
N THR A 206 13.47 -20.51 -18.99
CA THR A 206 12.29 -21.38 -19.10
C THR A 206 11.63 -21.61 -17.75
N VAL A 207 12.40 -21.93 -16.70
CA VAL A 207 11.83 -22.10 -15.35
C VAL A 207 11.25 -20.79 -14.82
N GLY A 208 11.92 -19.66 -15.02
CA GLY A 208 11.46 -18.33 -14.58
C GLY A 208 10.11 -17.96 -15.15
N VAL A 209 9.93 -18.08 -16.47
CA VAL A 209 8.64 -17.81 -17.13
C VAL A 209 7.59 -18.83 -16.71
N MET A 210 7.91 -20.13 -16.72
CA MET A 210 7.00 -21.18 -16.22
C MET A 210 6.51 -20.87 -14.80
N ALA A 211 7.42 -20.48 -13.90
CA ALA A 211 7.11 -20.20 -12.52
C ALA A 211 6.17 -19.00 -12.39
N HIS A 212 6.42 -17.93 -13.15
CA HIS A 212 5.56 -16.76 -13.20
C HIS A 212 4.14 -17.10 -13.69
N GLU A 213 4.01 -17.79 -14.83
CA GLU A 213 2.70 -18.18 -15.37
C GLU A 213 1.91 -19.07 -14.42
N TYR A 214 2.60 -19.99 -13.75
CA TYR A 214 1.97 -20.85 -12.77
C TYR A 214 1.55 -20.10 -11.50
N GLY A 215 2.22 -18.99 -11.18
CA GLY A 215 1.79 -18.08 -10.11
C GLY A 215 0.40 -17.51 -10.38
N HIS A 216 0.09 -17.18 -11.64
CA HIS A 216 -1.27 -16.78 -12.03
C HIS A 216 -2.28 -17.91 -11.92
N ALA A 217 -1.88 -19.15 -12.27
CA ALA A 217 -2.74 -20.33 -12.09
C ALA A 217 -3.12 -20.55 -10.61
N LEU A 218 -2.24 -20.15 -9.69
CA LEU A 218 -2.46 -20.15 -8.24
C LEU A 218 -3.18 -18.89 -7.73
N GLY A 219 -3.55 -17.96 -8.61
CA GLY A 219 -4.39 -16.80 -8.29
C GLY A 219 -3.66 -15.49 -8.02
N LEU A 220 -2.34 -15.42 -8.26
CA LEU A 220 -1.59 -14.18 -8.11
C LEU A 220 -1.70 -13.28 -9.36
N PRO A 221 -1.81 -11.95 -9.20
CA PRO A 221 -1.74 -11.00 -10.31
C PRO A 221 -0.29 -10.70 -10.71
N ASP A 222 -0.11 -10.04 -11.85
CA ASP A 222 1.13 -9.30 -12.15
C ASP A 222 1.33 -8.16 -11.16
N LEU A 223 2.57 -7.94 -10.73
CA LEU A 223 2.98 -6.88 -9.80
C LEU A 223 4.01 -5.91 -10.43
N TYR A 224 4.14 -5.94 -11.76
CA TYR A 224 4.75 -4.87 -12.56
C TYR A 224 3.66 -4.06 -13.25
N ASP A 225 3.98 -2.87 -13.76
CA ASP A 225 3.00 -2.08 -14.51
C ASP A 225 2.58 -2.83 -15.79
N THR A 226 1.28 -3.13 -15.92
CA THR A 226 0.70 -3.78 -17.09
C THR A 226 -0.10 -2.84 -17.99
N SER A 227 -0.31 -1.57 -17.63
CA SER A 227 -1.16 -0.67 -18.41
C SER A 227 -0.54 -0.31 -19.76
N PHE A 228 0.77 -0.42 -19.94
CA PHE A 228 1.39 -0.30 -21.27
C PHE A 228 0.92 -1.38 -22.27
N LEU A 229 0.32 -2.47 -21.80
CA LEU A 229 -0.21 -3.57 -22.63
C LEU A 229 -1.61 -3.27 -23.19
N SER A 230 -2.32 -2.31 -22.59
CA SER A 230 -3.60 -1.80 -23.11
C SER A 230 -3.34 -0.70 -24.15
N PRO A 231 -4.27 -0.40 -25.07
CA PRO A 231 -4.19 0.75 -25.99
C PRO A 231 -4.29 2.11 -25.29
N SER A 232 -3.82 2.23 -24.05
CA SER A 232 -3.82 3.46 -23.28
C SER A 232 -2.76 4.43 -23.79
N ASP A 233 -3.14 5.70 -23.90
CA ASP A 233 -2.23 6.84 -24.06
C ASP A 233 -1.45 7.13 -22.75
N GLN A 234 -1.06 6.09 -21.99
CA GLN A 234 -0.37 6.26 -20.72
C GLN A 234 0.95 7.02 -20.97
N PRO A 235 1.19 8.11 -20.25
CA PRO A 235 2.47 8.80 -20.31
C PRO A 235 3.60 7.83 -19.93
N ILE A 236 4.73 7.90 -20.64
CA ILE A 236 5.94 7.13 -20.30
C ILE A 236 6.45 7.42 -18.87
N ALA A 237 5.99 8.53 -18.28
CA ALA A 237 6.33 8.93 -16.92
C ALA A 237 5.48 8.24 -15.85
N ASP A 238 4.39 7.58 -16.26
CA ASP A 238 3.54 6.77 -15.39
C ASP A 238 3.79 5.27 -15.61
N ASP A 239 4.75 4.88 -16.48
CA ASP A 239 5.23 3.50 -16.63
C ASP A 239 6.25 3.20 -15.53
N GLY A 240 6.24 1.99 -14.98
CA GLY A 240 7.01 1.62 -13.80
C GLY A 240 7.46 0.17 -13.79
N ALA A 241 8.50 -0.14 -13.01
CA ALA A 241 8.94 -1.52 -12.79
C ALA A 241 7.99 -2.32 -11.86
N GLY A 242 7.01 -1.64 -11.23
CA GLY A 242 6.24 -2.14 -10.08
C GLY A 242 7.19 -2.62 -8.98
N ILE A 243 7.02 -3.86 -8.49
CA ILE A 243 7.92 -4.40 -7.46
C ILE A 243 9.33 -4.79 -7.97
N GLY A 244 9.65 -4.50 -9.23
CA GLY A 244 10.95 -4.80 -9.83
C GLY A 244 11.32 -6.28 -9.77
N ARG A 245 12.62 -6.56 -9.67
CA ARG A 245 13.18 -7.91 -9.53
C ARG A 245 13.07 -8.46 -8.12
N TRP A 246 12.44 -7.75 -7.18
CA TRP A 246 12.29 -8.21 -5.80
C TRP A 246 11.22 -9.29 -5.62
N GLY A 247 10.35 -9.52 -6.60
CA GLY A 247 9.38 -10.61 -6.56
C GLY A 247 9.13 -11.26 -7.92
N LEU A 248 8.87 -12.58 -7.90
CA LEU A 248 8.57 -13.37 -9.11
C LEU A 248 7.42 -12.78 -9.94
N MET A 249 6.37 -12.28 -9.30
CA MET A 249 5.20 -11.69 -9.97
C MET A 249 5.46 -10.27 -10.50
N GLY A 250 6.59 -9.65 -10.14
CA GLY A 250 7.11 -8.46 -10.79
C GLY A 250 7.99 -8.85 -11.98
N ARG A 251 9.19 -8.27 -12.04
CA ARG A 251 10.23 -8.58 -13.04
C ARG A 251 11.16 -9.72 -12.60
N GLY A 252 10.82 -10.42 -11.53
CA GLY A 252 11.63 -11.47 -10.91
C GLY A 252 11.73 -12.78 -11.69
N SER A 253 10.96 -12.99 -12.76
CA SER A 253 11.13 -14.17 -13.64
C SER A 253 12.49 -14.22 -14.33
N LEU A 254 13.09 -13.05 -14.56
CA LEU A 254 14.48 -12.89 -15.02
C LEU A 254 15.49 -12.97 -13.87
N GLY A 255 15.00 -12.59 -12.68
CA GLY A 255 15.68 -12.51 -11.41
C GLY A 255 17.04 -11.81 -11.44
N TRP A 256 17.93 -12.22 -10.53
CA TRP A 256 19.25 -11.63 -10.37
C TRP A 256 20.30 -12.56 -10.98
N ASP A 257 21.10 -12.02 -11.91
CA ASP A 257 22.06 -12.79 -12.72
C ASP A 257 21.50 -14.07 -13.37
N GLY A 258 20.20 -14.05 -13.72
CA GLY A 258 19.51 -15.16 -14.36
C GLY A 258 18.91 -16.19 -13.40
N ILE A 259 19.06 -16.05 -12.08
CA ILE A 259 18.33 -16.89 -11.12
C ILE A 259 17.03 -16.19 -10.75
N LEU A 260 15.88 -16.82 -11.06
CA LEU A 260 14.56 -16.26 -10.74
C LEU A 260 14.45 -15.84 -9.26
N SER A 261 13.79 -14.72 -9.03
CA SER A 261 13.54 -14.20 -7.70
C SER A 261 12.44 -15.00 -6.99
N PRO A 262 12.46 -15.08 -5.65
CA PRO A 262 11.37 -15.69 -4.90
C PRO A 262 10.08 -14.87 -5.00
N PHE A 263 8.97 -15.43 -4.52
CA PHE A 263 7.75 -14.65 -4.27
C PHE A 263 8.01 -13.57 -3.20
N CYS A 264 7.38 -12.38 -3.35
CA CYS A 264 7.41 -11.35 -2.31
C CYS A 264 6.59 -11.75 -1.07
N ALA A 265 6.78 -11.04 0.05
CA ALA A 265 6.03 -11.27 1.28
C ALA A 265 4.51 -11.33 1.05
N TRP A 266 3.96 -10.42 0.24
CA TRP A 266 2.54 -10.40 -0.11
C TRP A 266 2.12 -11.64 -0.88
N SER A 267 2.86 -12.04 -1.91
CA SER A 267 2.56 -13.25 -2.70
C SER A 267 2.56 -14.52 -1.83
N LEU A 268 3.55 -14.66 -0.95
CA LEU A 268 3.62 -15.79 -0.01
C LEU A 268 2.44 -15.80 0.98
N ALA A 269 2.02 -14.63 1.45
CA ALA A 269 0.88 -14.48 2.35
C ALA A 269 -0.44 -14.85 1.65
N GLN A 270 -0.66 -14.37 0.42
CA GLN A 270 -1.85 -14.70 -0.38
C GLN A 270 -1.96 -16.20 -0.66
N LEU A 271 -0.85 -16.86 -0.94
CA LEU A 271 -0.82 -18.32 -1.17
C LEU A 271 -0.95 -19.14 0.13
N GLY A 272 -0.83 -18.51 1.30
CA GLY A 272 -0.83 -19.17 2.60
C GLY A 272 0.43 -20.01 2.85
N TRP A 273 1.57 -19.60 2.29
CA TRP A 273 2.87 -20.28 2.37
C TRP A 273 3.81 -19.71 3.43
N VAL A 274 3.42 -18.61 4.05
CA VAL A 274 4.15 -17.99 5.16
C VAL A 274 3.20 -17.66 6.31
N GLU A 275 3.72 -17.71 7.54
CA GLU A 275 3.03 -17.20 8.71
C GLU A 275 3.14 -15.68 8.76
N VAL A 276 2.00 -14.99 8.89
CA VAL A 276 1.93 -13.53 9.04
C VAL A 276 1.64 -13.19 10.50
N ILE A 277 2.49 -12.39 11.11
CA ILE A 277 2.34 -11.90 12.48
C ILE A 277 1.88 -10.44 12.44
N GLU A 278 0.67 -10.18 12.94
CA GLU A 278 0.17 -8.81 13.05
C GLU A 278 0.76 -8.10 14.27
N ILE A 279 1.27 -6.88 14.06
CA ILE A 279 1.75 -5.96 15.08
C ILE A 279 0.74 -4.82 15.18
N SER A 280 -0.16 -4.90 16.17
CA SER A 280 -1.28 -3.95 16.33
C SER A 280 -1.02 -2.84 17.37
N GLY A 281 0.21 -2.75 17.89
CA GLY A 281 0.58 -1.80 18.95
C GLY A 281 2.09 -1.70 19.12
N ASP A 282 2.52 -0.67 19.85
CA ASP A 282 3.93 -0.38 20.08
C ASP A 282 4.67 -1.59 20.67
N THR A 283 5.72 -2.04 19.98
CA THR A 283 6.47 -3.25 20.30
C THR A 283 7.96 -3.00 20.04
N LEU A 284 8.80 -3.19 21.06
CA LEU A 284 10.25 -2.94 20.96
C LEU A 284 11.02 -4.22 20.68
N GLY A 285 12.07 -4.12 19.85
CA GLY A 285 13.06 -5.18 19.65
C GLY A 285 12.54 -6.44 18.99
N VAL A 286 11.57 -6.32 18.08
CA VAL A 286 11.03 -7.43 17.29
C VAL A 286 12.14 -7.98 16.40
N GLU A 287 12.35 -9.30 16.47
CA GLU A 287 13.36 -10.01 15.68
C GLU A 287 12.73 -10.59 14.41
N ILE A 288 13.28 -10.21 13.26
CA ILE A 288 12.81 -10.56 11.93
C ILE A 288 13.84 -11.48 11.29
N GLU A 289 13.56 -12.78 11.37
CA GLU A 289 14.39 -13.84 10.81
C GLU A 289 14.31 -13.86 9.28
N GLU A 290 15.37 -14.35 8.62
CA GLU A 290 15.44 -14.50 7.17
C GLU A 290 14.26 -15.37 6.66
N ILE A 291 13.47 -14.85 5.73
CA ILE A 291 12.27 -15.53 5.23
C ILE A 291 12.59 -16.86 4.55
N GLY A 292 13.69 -16.92 3.77
CA GLY A 292 14.20 -18.13 3.12
C GLY A 292 14.70 -19.21 4.09
N ALA A 293 14.95 -18.85 5.36
CA ALA A 293 15.34 -19.77 6.43
C ALA A 293 14.14 -20.23 7.29
N GLY A 294 12.91 -19.90 6.90
CA GLY A 294 11.70 -20.21 7.67
C GLY A 294 11.15 -19.04 8.48
N GLY A 295 11.75 -17.85 8.36
CA GLY A 295 11.28 -16.63 9.01
C GLY A 295 9.83 -16.25 8.67
N LYS A 296 9.27 -15.32 9.43
CA LYS A 296 7.87 -14.88 9.31
C LYS A 296 7.77 -13.54 8.58
N VAL A 297 6.58 -13.22 8.12
CA VAL A 297 6.24 -11.88 7.64
C VAL A 297 5.54 -11.13 8.77
N TYR A 298 5.88 -9.86 8.96
CA TYR A 298 5.24 -9.00 9.98
C TYR A 298 4.32 -8.00 9.30
N LYS A 299 3.05 -7.96 9.72
CA LYS A 299 2.02 -7.05 9.20
C LYS A 299 1.78 -5.91 10.17
N VAL A 300 1.82 -4.67 9.69
CA VAL A 300 1.47 -3.46 10.45
C VAL A 300 0.26 -2.79 9.79
N PRO A 301 -0.94 -2.90 10.35
CA PRO A 301 -2.14 -2.37 9.73
C PRO A 301 -2.21 -0.84 9.81
N ILE A 302 -2.55 -0.19 8.70
CA ILE A 302 -2.98 1.21 8.65
C ILE A 302 -4.49 1.25 8.84
N ASP A 303 -5.22 0.55 7.97
CA ASP A 303 -6.67 0.33 8.05
C ASP A 303 -7.06 -1.09 7.58
N GLY A 304 -8.33 -1.29 7.20
CA GLY A 304 -8.83 -2.60 6.78
C GLY A 304 -8.33 -3.07 5.40
N GLU A 305 -7.86 -2.15 4.57
CA GLU A 305 -7.42 -2.42 3.18
C GLU A 305 -5.95 -2.06 2.98
N GLU A 306 -5.37 -1.22 3.83
CA GLU A 306 -4.01 -0.72 3.68
C GLU A 306 -3.11 -1.10 4.86
N TYR A 307 -1.90 -1.59 4.58
CA TYR A 307 -0.97 -2.08 5.60
C TYR A 307 0.46 -2.23 5.07
N PHE A 308 1.43 -2.26 5.99
CA PHE A 308 2.81 -2.63 5.66
C PHE A 308 3.08 -4.12 5.93
N LEU A 309 3.85 -4.78 5.07
CA LEU A 309 4.45 -6.09 5.33
C LEU A 309 5.97 -5.97 5.40
N LEU A 310 6.60 -6.62 6.38
CA LEU A 310 8.04 -6.63 6.52
C LEU A 310 8.58 -8.06 6.37
N GLU A 311 9.62 -8.20 5.57
CA GLU A 311 10.40 -9.43 5.43
C GLU A 311 11.89 -9.13 5.44
N HIS A 312 12.68 -10.03 6.02
CA HIS A 312 14.14 -9.94 5.98
C HIS A 312 14.68 -10.92 4.95
N ARG A 313 15.50 -10.43 4.04
CA ARG A 313 16.19 -11.23 3.01
C ARG A 313 17.69 -11.04 3.06
N LYS A 314 18.41 -12.06 2.59
CA LYS A 314 19.86 -12.08 2.54
C LYS A 314 20.34 -12.57 1.19
N ALA A 315 21.21 -11.81 0.55
CA ALA A 315 22.02 -12.20 -0.60
C ALA A 315 22.90 -13.41 -0.30
N SER A 316 23.34 -13.57 0.95
CA SER A 316 24.02 -14.80 1.41
C SER A 316 23.07 -15.96 1.76
N GLY A 317 21.77 -15.82 1.48
CA GLY A 317 20.70 -16.70 1.89
C GLY A 317 20.60 -18.01 1.10
N ARG A 318 19.39 -18.59 1.08
CA ARG A 318 19.14 -19.89 0.42
C ARG A 318 18.56 -19.73 -0.97
N ALA A 319 19.05 -20.57 -1.88
CA ALA A 319 18.61 -20.79 -3.26
C ALA A 319 18.31 -19.51 -4.07
N TYR A 320 17.11 -18.95 -3.92
CA TYR A 320 16.57 -17.90 -4.78
C TYR A 320 16.91 -16.48 -4.33
N ASP A 321 17.38 -16.30 -3.09
CA ASP A 321 17.88 -15.00 -2.61
C ASP A 321 19.36 -14.77 -2.96
N ARG A 322 20.07 -15.79 -3.47
CA ARG A 322 21.56 -15.84 -3.51
C ARG A 322 22.29 -14.83 -4.37
N GLU A 323 21.58 -14.06 -5.18
CA GLU A 323 22.15 -13.07 -6.08
C GLU A 323 21.45 -11.71 -5.97
N GLN A 324 20.55 -11.56 -5.00
CA GLN A 324 19.92 -10.26 -4.75
C GLN A 324 20.99 -9.22 -4.36
N PRO A 325 20.75 -7.94 -4.62
CA PRO A 325 21.82 -6.95 -4.61
C PRO A 325 22.31 -6.57 -3.20
N ALA A 326 21.54 -6.82 -2.14
CA ALA A 326 21.92 -6.53 -0.76
C ALA A 326 21.16 -7.38 0.29
N ASP A 327 21.74 -7.50 1.49
CA ASP A 327 21.06 -8.03 2.69
C ASP A 327 20.26 -6.91 3.37
N GLY A 328 19.05 -7.19 3.84
CA GLY A 328 18.29 -6.18 4.60
C GLY A 328 16.81 -6.47 4.76
N LEU A 329 16.15 -5.54 5.41
CA LEU A 329 14.71 -5.55 5.60
C LEU A 329 14.02 -4.89 4.39
N LEU A 330 13.09 -5.60 3.77
CA LEU A 330 12.16 -5.04 2.78
C LEU A 330 10.87 -4.66 3.49
N ILE A 331 10.32 -3.50 3.15
CA ILE A 331 9.04 -3.01 3.65
C ILE A 331 8.12 -2.84 2.45
N TRP A 332 7.03 -3.60 2.41
CA TRP A 332 6.04 -3.57 1.35
C TRP A 332 4.83 -2.76 1.80
N HIS A 333 4.42 -1.80 1.00
CA HIS A 333 3.18 -1.06 1.21
C HIS A 333 2.07 -1.71 0.39
N ILE A 334 1.03 -2.17 1.08
CA ILE A 334 -0.08 -2.87 0.47
C ILE A 334 -1.34 -2.01 0.58
N ASP A 335 -2.04 -1.82 -0.53
CA ASP A 335 -3.41 -1.31 -0.58
C ASP A 335 -4.27 -2.24 -1.44
N GLU A 336 -5.20 -2.97 -0.81
CA GLU A 336 -6.06 -3.94 -1.50
C GLU A 336 -6.99 -3.29 -2.55
N SER A 337 -7.20 -1.98 -2.47
CA SER A 337 -7.97 -1.19 -3.46
C SER A 337 -7.13 -0.74 -4.67
N GLY A 338 -5.80 -0.82 -4.57
CA GLY A 338 -4.87 -0.38 -5.60
C GLY A 338 -4.70 -1.35 -6.77
N ASP A 339 -3.90 -0.91 -7.74
CA ASP A 339 -3.52 -1.65 -8.94
C ASP A 339 -2.06 -1.33 -9.31
N ASN A 340 -1.24 -2.35 -9.55
CA ASN A 340 0.16 -2.15 -9.94
C ASN A 340 0.32 -1.53 -11.34
N GLY A 341 -0.75 -1.44 -12.14
CA GLY A 341 -0.80 -0.60 -13.35
C GLY A 341 -1.10 0.89 -13.10
N ASN A 342 -1.25 1.30 -11.83
CA ASN A 342 -1.35 2.71 -11.46
C ASN A 342 -0.16 3.08 -10.58
N GLU A 343 0.82 3.74 -11.18
CA GLU A 343 2.09 4.09 -10.54
C GLU A 343 1.93 4.93 -9.26
N HIS A 344 0.85 5.72 -9.18
CA HIS A 344 0.56 6.60 -8.04
C HIS A 344 -0.33 5.94 -6.97
N HIS A 345 -0.80 4.71 -7.19
CA HIS A 345 -1.65 3.95 -6.25
C HIS A 345 -1.54 2.43 -6.49
N LYS A 346 -0.36 1.89 -6.19
CA LYS A 346 -0.05 0.47 -6.41
C LYS A 346 -0.76 -0.40 -5.37
N ARG A 347 -1.10 -1.63 -5.78
CA ARG A 347 -1.60 -2.64 -4.84
C ARG A 347 -0.51 -3.16 -3.92
N VAL A 348 0.65 -3.45 -4.50
CA VAL A 348 1.84 -3.91 -3.80
C VAL A 348 2.99 -3.03 -4.24
N ASP A 349 3.51 -2.23 -3.32
CA ASP A 349 4.64 -1.34 -3.55
C ASP A 349 5.82 -1.73 -2.66
N LEU A 350 7.04 -1.51 -3.14
CA LEU A 350 8.22 -1.64 -2.30
C LEU A 350 8.63 -0.25 -1.83
N GLU A 351 8.65 -0.02 -0.52
CA GLU A 351 9.16 1.24 0.04
C GLU A 351 10.69 1.23 -0.02
N CYS A 352 11.27 1.68 -1.13
CA CYS A 352 12.72 1.66 -1.35
C CYS A 352 13.43 2.57 -0.35
N ALA A 353 14.40 2.01 0.37
CA ALA A 353 15.04 2.68 1.51
C ALA A 353 15.87 3.93 1.15
N ASP A 354 16.20 4.11 -0.13
CA ASP A 354 16.98 5.23 -0.64
C ASP A 354 16.19 6.50 -0.93
N GLY A 355 14.86 6.43 -0.88
CA GLY A 355 13.96 7.58 -0.80
C GLY A 355 13.27 7.94 -2.10
N LEU A 356 12.23 8.76 -1.95
CA LEU A 356 11.42 9.30 -3.03
C LEU A 356 11.94 10.67 -3.46
N PHE A 357 11.95 10.90 -4.77
CA PHE A 357 12.47 12.13 -5.38
C PHE A 357 11.52 12.65 -6.47
N SER A 358 11.36 13.97 -6.56
CA SER A 358 10.53 14.57 -7.60
C SER A 358 11.25 14.67 -8.96
N ASP A 359 12.58 14.48 -8.98
CA ASP A 359 13.40 14.71 -10.16
C ASP A 359 13.98 13.45 -10.79
N LYS A 360 14.63 12.56 -10.02
CA LYS A 360 15.26 11.32 -10.51
C LYS A 360 15.43 10.31 -9.38
N GLY A 361 15.56 9.03 -9.70
CA GLY A 361 15.92 7.98 -8.76
C GLY A 361 17.31 8.20 -8.14
N TYR A 362 17.54 7.59 -6.98
CA TYR A 362 18.82 7.59 -6.29
C TYR A 362 19.92 6.95 -7.15
N PRO A 363 21.21 7.36 -7.06
CA PRO A 363 21.74 8.52 -6.34
C PRO A 363 21.66 9.84 -7.14
N ALA A 364 21.03 9.82 -8.32
CA ALA A 364 21.02 10.98 -9.22
C ALA A 364 20.01 12.05 -8.79
N GLY A 365 18.95 11.66 -8.07
CA GLY A 365 17.97 12.55 -7.46
C GLY A 365 18.57 13.46 -6.41
N ILE A 366 18.19 14.74 -6.44
CA ILE A 366 18.64 15.75 -5.47
C ILE A 366 17.49 16.55 -4.84
N VAL A 367 16.26 16.33 -5.31
CA VAL A 367 15.07 16.98 -4.77
C VAL A 367 14.20 15.92 -4.08
N PRO A 368 14.44 15.65 -2.78
CA PRO A 368 13.66 14.67 -2.03
C PRO A 368 12.21 15.12 -1.92
N ASP A 369 11.27 14.20 -2.13
CA ASP A 369 9.84 14.43 -2.03
C ASP A 369 9.17 13.17 -1.49
N SER A 370 9.01 13.09 -0.17
CA SER A 370 8.48 11.90 0.52
C SER A 370 6.97 11.65 0.33
N ASN A 371 6.28 12.56 -0.35
CA ASN A 371 4.82 12.56 -0.46
C ASN A 371 4.37 12.28 -1.90
N TYR A 372 5.05 12.87 -2.88
CA TYR A 372 4.70 12.77 -4.31
C TYR A 372 5.87 12.36 -5.18
N GLY A 373 7.05 12.15 -4.59
CA GLY A 373 8.22 11.67 -5.31
C GLY A 373 8.08 10.20 -5.69
N MET A 374 9.05 9.79 -6.49
CA MET A 374 9.18 8.45 -7.05
C MET A 374 10.56 7.90 -6.70
N ASP A 375 10.68 6.57 -6.58
CA ASP A 375 11.96 5.89 -6.43
C ASP A 375 12.51 5.38 -7.78
N ASN A 376 13.59 4.61 -7.73
CA ASN A 376 14.21 4.04 -8.93
C ASN A 376 13.32 3.05 -9.70
N LEU A 377 12.45 2.30 -9.02
CA LEU A 377 11.50 1.38 -9.65
C LEU A 377 10.42 2.15 -10.39
N ASP A 378 9.95 3.24 -9.79
CA ASP A 378 8.92 4.12 -10.35
C ASP A 378 9.44 4.91 -11.57
N PHE A 379 10.71 5.31 -11.55
CA PHE A 379 11.33 6.00 -12.69
C PHE A 379 11.73 5.07 -13.85
N TRP A 380 11.56 3.76 -13.71
CA TRP A 380 11.84 2.80 -14.77
C TRP A 380 10.72 2.78 -15.80
N ALA A 381 11.06 2.75 -17.09
CA ALA A 381 10.06 2.65 -18.15
C ALA A 381 10.60 1.85 -19.34
N HIS A 382 9.71 1.27 -20.16
CA HIS A 382 10.06 0.46 -21.33
C HIS A 382 10.82 1.23 -22.44
N GLY A 383 10.99 2.55 -22.31
CA GLY A 383 11.75 3.41 -23.22
C GLY A 383 13.09 3.88 -22.63
N ASP A 384 14.20 3.51 -23.28
CA ASP A 384 15.59 3.78 -22.86
C ASP A 384 15.86 5.25 -22.48
N ALA A 385 15.20 6.21 -23.15
CA ALA A 385 15.45 7.62 -22.97
C ALA A 385 14.88 8.19 -21.65
N TYR A 386 13.69 7.75 -21.24
CA TYR A 386 13.07 8.22 -19.99
C TYR A 386 13.83 7.64 -18.80
N GLN A 387 13.99 6.31 -18.80
CA GLN A 387 14.72 5.57 -17.79
C GLN A 387 16.13 6.14 -17.58
N SER A 388 16.92 6.31 -18.65
CA SER A 388 18.29 6.83 -18.54
C SER A 388 18.35 8.27 -18.01
N ARG A 389 17.32 9.08 -18.31
CA ARG A 389 17.26 10.49 -17.88
C ARG A 389 16.92 10.62 -16.39
N HIS A 390 16.06 9.74 -15.90
CA HIS A 390 15.53 9.76 -14.52
C HIS A 390 16.17 8.70 -13.62
N ALA A 391 17.20 7.99 -14.09
CA ALA A 391 17.92 6.96 -13.35
C ALA A 391 17.06 5.77 -12.88
N GLY A 392 15.97 5.47 -13.60
CA GLY A 392 15.13 4.32 -13.30
C GLY A 392 15.83 2.97 -13.48
N ASN A 393 15.52 2.00 -12.64
CA ASN A 393 16.07 0.64 -12.71
C ASN A 393 15.05 -0.40 -12.23
N GLU A 394 15.39 -1.69 -12.33
CA GLU A 394 14.47 -2.79 -11.95
C GLU A 394 14.72 -3.29 -10.51
N GLY A 395 15.38 -2.48 -9.68
CA GLY A 395 15.78 -2.75 -8.31
C GLY A 395 17.30 -2.85 -8.16
N ASP A 396 17.82 -2.44 -7.01
CA ASP A 396 19.24 -2.47 -6.69
C ASP A 396 19.55 -2.56 -5.17
N ALA A 397 20.82 -2.42 -4.80
CA ALA A 397 21.28 -2.62 -3.42
C ALA A 397 20.78 -1.55 -2.44
N THR A 398 20.25 -0.42 -2.92
CA THR A 398 19.83 0.71 -2.09
C THR A 398 18.36 0.70 -1.73
N ASP A 399 17.58 -0.23 -2.30
CA ASP A 399 16.16 -0.43 -1.98
C ASP A 399 15.94 -1.01 -0.56
N VAL A 400 16.94 -1.70 0.01
CA VAL A 400 16.79 -2.42 1.29
C VAL A 400 17.13 -1.57 2.51
N PHE A 401 16.38 -1.74 3.60
CA PHE A 401 16.76 -1.19 4.90
C PHE A 401 17.86 -2.05 5.54
N ASP A 402 19.13 -1.69 5.27
CA ASP A 402 20.33 -2.40 5.73
C ASP A 402 20.59 -2.32 7.25
N GLY A 403 19.92 -1.40 7.95
CA GLY A 403 20.11 -1.16 9.37
C GLY A 403 21.47 -0.53 9.75
N VAL A 404 22.19 0.01 8.76
CA VAL A 404 23.44 0.76 8.93
C VAL A 404 23.28 2.16 8.35
N ARG A 405 22.96 2.25 7.06
CA ARG A 405 22.63 3.49 6.36
C ARG A 405 21.16 3.84 6.54
N TYR A 406 20.28 2.86 6.41
CA TYR A 406 18.84 3.02 6.45
C TYR A 406 18.29 2.33 7.69
N THR A 407 18.04 3.12 8.74
CA THR A 407 17.80 2.62 10.10
C THR A 407 16.39 2.90 10.63
N ALA A 408 15.55 3.55 9.83
CA ALA A 408 14.18 3.88 10.17
C ALA A 408 13.32 4.11 8.93
N PHE A 409 12.03 3.79 9.07
CA PHE A 409 10.93 4.11 8.18
C PHE A 409 9.78 4.66 9.03
N SER A 410 9.45 5.93 8.88
CA SER A 410 8.46 6.65 9.68
C SER A 410 7.98 7.90 8.95
N TYR A 411 7.01 8.63 9.48
CA TYR A 411 6.57 9.91 8.93
C TYR A 411 7.70 10.97 8.76
N ARG A 412 8.87 10.80 9.42
CA ARG A 412 10.03 11.73 9.32
C ARG A 412 11.06 11.34 8.28
N THR A 413 10.95 10.14 7.73
CA THR A 413 11.96 9.61 6.82
C THR A 413 11.55 9.88 5.38
N ASN A 414 12.49 9.66 4.46
CA ASN A 414 12.21 9.54 3.05
C ASN A 414 12.70 8.15 2.61
N PRO A 415 11.81 7.21 2.22
CA PRO A 415 10.36 7.38 2.11
C PRO A 415 9.69 7.57 3.47
N SER A 416 8.49 8.16 3.47
CA SER A 416 7.69 8.33 4.69
C SER A 416 6.76 7.14 4.88
N SER A 417 6.33 6.87 6.12
CA SER A 417 5.35 5.82 6.40
C SER A 417 3.90 6.29 6.23
N ASN A 418 3.66 7.30 5.39
CA ASN A 418 2.33 7.76 5.09
C ASN A 418 1.60 6.74 4.21
N GLY A 419 0.28 6.72 4.32
CA GLY A 419 -0.58 5.95 3.45
C GLY A 419 -0.94 6.72 2.19
N TYR A 420 -1.50 6.02 1.20
CA TYR A 420 -2.04 6.66 0.00
C TYR A 420 -3.18 7.63 0.35
N SER A 421 -3.27 8.75 -0.39
CA SER A 421 -4.41 9.66 -0.23
C SER A 421 -5.69 8.95 -0.64
N LYS A 422 -6.70 8.99 0.23
CA LYS A 422 -8.07 8.52 -0.08
C LYS A 422 -9.00 9.65 -0.46
N PHE A 423 -8.47 10.86 -0.64
CA PHE A 423 -9.28 12.02 -1.01
C PHE A 423 -9.40 12.13 -2.54
N PRO A 424 -10.61 12.31 -3.10
CA PRO A 424 -10.80 12.36 -4.55
C PRO A 424 -9.97 13.46 -5.21
N GLY A 425 -9.14 13.08 -6.19
CA GLY A 425 -8.31 14.00 -6.97
C GLY A 425 -6.96 14.35 -6.34
N GLU A 426 -6.64 13.79 -5.17
CA GLU A 426 -5.29 13.79 -4.60
C GLU A 426 -4.57 12.48 -4.93
N THR A 427 -3.26 12.55 -5.11
CA THR A 427 -2.38 11.39 -5.32
C THR A 427 -1.26 11.37 -4.27
N GLY A 428 -0.44 10.31 -4.28
CA GLY A 428 0.74 10.22 -3.43
C GLY A 428 0.45 9.75 -2.00
N GLN A 429 1.51 9.65 -1.23
CA GLN A 429 1.52 9.15 0.14
C GLN A 429 1.43 10.31 1.15
N THR A 430 0.24 10.88 1.31
CA THR A 430 0.01 12.09 2.13
C THR A 430 -0.84 11.85 3.38
N ARG A 431 -1.37 10.64 3.53
CA ARG A 431 -2.26 10.28 4.63
C ARG A 431 -1.43 9.83 5.84
N GLY A 432 -1.41 10.62 6.91
CA GLY A 432 -0.68 10.22 8.12
C GLY A 432 -1.21 8.91 8.71
N THR A 433 -0.32 8.01 9.12
CA THR A 433 -0.69 6.67 9.63
C THR A 433 -0.40 6.49 11.13
N GLY A 434 0.49 7.31 11.68
CA GLY A 434 1.02 7.11 13.04
C GLY A 434 1.84 5.81 13.18
N ILE A 435 2.38 5.28 12.07
CA ILE A 435 3.26 4.12 12.06
C ILE A 435 4.72 4.57 12.08
N GLY A 436 5.57 3.80 12.76
CA GLY A 436 7.01 3.95 12.70
C GLY A 436 7.72 2.61 12.90
N ILE A 437 8.66 2.31 12.02
CA ILE A 437 9.55 1.16 12.11
C ILE A 437 10.96 1.71 12.27
N THR A 438 11.47 1.71 13.50
CA THR A 438 12.68 2.45 13.86
C THR A 438 13.74 1.55 14.48
N ARG A 439 14.95 2.08 14.61
CA ARG A 439 16.12 1.35 15.12
C ARG A 439 16.35 0.04 14.36
N ILE A 440 16.05 0.02 13.07
CA ILE A 440 16.31 -1.10 12.17
C ILE A 440 17.82 -1.36 12.23
N ARG A 441 18.20 -2.58 12.57
CA ARG A 441 19.61 -2.97 12.74
C ARG A 441 19.79 -4.48 12.65
N PRO A 442 20.94 -4.96 12.18
CA PRO A 442 21.27 -6.38 12.25
C PRO A 442 21.50 -6.83 13.70
N ARG A 443 21.04 -8.05 14.03
CA ARG A 443 21.37 -8.76 15.27
C ARG A 443 21.61 -10.23 14.94
N GLY A 444 22.88 -10.62 14.88
CA GLY A 444 23.24 -11.99 14.48
C GLY A 444 22.83 -12.26 13.04
N ALA A 445 21.98 -13.26 12.82
CA ALA A 445 21.47 -13.63 11.50
C ALA A 445 20.10 -12.99 11.17
N ALA A 446 19.53 -12.19 12.08
CA ALA A 446 18.23 -11.56 11.93
C ALA A 446 18.35 -10.03 11.86
N MET A 447 17.28 -9.36 11.41
CA MET A 447 17.09 -7.92 11.59
C MET A 447 16.26 -7.66 12.84
N VAL A 448 16.44 -6.53 13.48
CA VAL A 448 15.66 -6.11 14.64
C VAL A 448 15.13 -4.70 14.44
N ALA A 449 13.87 -4.47 14.76
CA ALA A 449 13.24 -3.16 14.69
C ALA A 449 12.29 -2.91 15.87
N ASP A 450 12.08 -1.64 16.19
CA ASP A 450 11.06 -1.16 17.11
C ASP A 450 9.86 -0.68 16.27
N PHE A 451 8.66 -1.12 16.63
CA PHE A 451 7.41 -0.81 15.95
C PHE A 451 6.60 0.15 16.80
N ALA A 452 6.09 1.20 16.18
CA ALA A 452 5.12 2.15 16.72
C ALA A 452 3.87 2.08 15.85
N VAL A 453 2.69 1.92 16.45
CA VAL A 453 1.43 1.68 15.72
C VAL A 453 0.32 2.52 16.32
N LYS A 454 -0.32 3.36 15.50
CA LYS A 454 -1.24 4.41 15.97
C LYS A 454 -0.59 5.28 17.05
N HIS A 455 0.69 5.57 16.85
CA HIS A 455 1.54 6.37 17.70
C HIS A 455 1.71 7.73 17.03
N TRP A 456 0.80 8.66 17.35
CA TRP A 456 0.74 9.94 16.65
C TRP A 456 1.74 10.93 17.20
N THR A 457 2.57 11.46 16.31
CA THR A 457 3.54 12.52 16.55
C THR A 457 3.99 13.06 15.20
N GLY A 458 4.38 14.34 15.10
CA GLY A 458 4.93 14.92 13.89
C GLY A 458 3.97 15.70 13.00
N SER A 459 4.24 15.68 11.69
CA SER A 459 3.50 16.51 10.73
C SER A 459 2.38 15.72 10.04
N ILE A 460 1.23 16.37 9.86
CA ILE A 460 0.15 15.98 8.97
C ILE A 460 0.27 16.88 7.74
N VAL A 461 0.53 16.26 6.58
CA VAL A 461 0.88 16.97 5.33
C VAL A 461 -0.23 16.96 4.28
N GLY A 462 -1.25 16.10 4.44
CA GLY A 462 -2.41 16.01 3.57
C GLY A 462 -3.72 15.85 4.34
N TYR A 463 -4.74 15.29 3.70
CA TYR A 463 -6.01 14.98 4.34
C TYR A 463 -5.87 13.74 5.24
N THR A 464 -6.02 13.92 6.55
CA THR A 464 -5.93 12.84 7.55
C THR A 464 -7.16 12.83 8.43
N VAL A 465 -7.74 11.64 8.62
CA VAL A 465 -8.91 11.43 9.49
C VAL A 465 -8.47 10.75 10.77
N TRP A 466 -8.90 11.31 11.90
CA TRP A 466 -8.82 10.68 13.22
C TRP A 466 -10.20 10.21 13.65
N SER A 467 -10.26 8.96 14.10
CA SER A 467 -11.48 8.28 14.55
C SER A 467 -11.21 7.42 15.80
N ASP A 468 -12.28 6.99 16.47
CA ASP A 468 -12.25 6.15 17.68
C ASP A 468 -11.36 6.72 18.80
N THR A 469 -10.27 6.03 19.14
CA THR A 469 -9.30 6.44 20.17
C THR A 469 -7.97 6.77 19.53
N VAL A 470 -7.52 8.01 19.72
CA VAL A 470 -6.24 8.51 19.23
C VAL A 470 -5.32 8.83 20.40
N ARG A 471 -4.08 8.36 20.33
CA ARG A 471 -3.05 8.65 21.32
C ARG A 471 -1.95 9.47 20.67
N VAL A 472 -1.65 10.62 21.27
CA VAL A 472 -0.65 11.55 20.76
C VAL A 472 0.53 11.59 21.73
N PHE A 473 1.73 11.30 21.24
CA PHE A 473 2.95 11.11 22.04
C PHE A 473 3.96 12.25 21.91
N GLY A 474 3.80 13.10 20.91
CA GLY A 474 4.55 14.34 20.78
C GLY A 474 3.77 15.35 19.94
N ASP A 475 4.34 16.53 19.74
CA ASP A 475 3.68 17.59 18.97
C ASP A 475 3.13 17.10 17.63
N ILE A 476 1.95 17.59 17.27
CA ILE A 476 1.35 17.39 15.96
C ILE A 476 1.31 18.72 15.23
N THR A 477 1.88 18.78 14.03
CA THR A 477 1.78 19.95 13.15
C THR A 477 0.88 19.63 11.96
N VAL A 478 -0.29 20.25 11.89
CA VAL A 478 -1.10 20.25 10.68
C VAL A 478 -0.53 21.30 9.74
N GLU A 479 0.23 20.88 8.73
CA GLU A 479 0.96 21.78 7.84
C GLU A 479 0.02 22.62 6.96
N GLU A 480 0.55 23.68 6.35
CA GLU A 480 -0.22 24.53 5.44
C GLU A 480 -0.81 23.72 4.28
N GLY A 481 -2.10 23.89 4.02
CA GLY A 481 -2.85 23.12 3.01
C GLY A 481 -3.34 21.75 3.48
N ALA A 482 -2.84 21.22 4.60
CA ALA A 482 -3.29 19.97 5.17
C ALA A 482 -4.60 20.12 5.96
N ILE A 483 -5.35 19.02 6.07
CA ILE A 483 -6.60 18.96 6.84
C ILE A 483 -6.54 17.79 7.80
N LEU A 484 -6.63 18.08 9.09
CA LEU A 484 -6.95 17.08 10.11
C LEU A 484 -8.46 17.07 10.35
N ALA A 485 -9.13 16.04 9.89
CA ALA A 485 -10.55 15.79 10.14
C ALA A 485 -10.74 14.90 11.37
N LEU A 486 -11.66 15.27 12.27
CA LEU A 486 -12.01 14.49 13.45
C LEU A 486 -13.42 13.92 13.28
N ASP A 487 -13.53 12.60 13.22
CA ASP A 487 -14.82 11.91 13.10
C ASP A 487 -15.64 12.05 14.39
N PRO A 488 -16.99 12.02 14.30
CA PRO A 488 -17.84 12.07 15.49
C PRO A 488 -17.49 10.99 16.52
N GLY A 489 -17.37 11.39 17.79
CA GLY A 489 -17.05 10.49 18.90
C GLY A 489 -15.56 10.22 19.14
N THR A 490 -14.68 10.78 18.31
CA THR A 490 -13.22 10.63 18.46
C THR A 490 -12.74 11.09 19.84
N GLN A 491 -11.93 10.26 20.50
CA GLN A 491 -11.32 10.50 21.81
C GLN A 491 -9.81 10.64 21.63
N VAL A 492 -9.29 11.86 21.71
CA VAL A 492 -7.86 12.16 21.58
C VAL A 492 -7.23 12.32 22.96
N GLY A 493 -6.26 11.46 23.27
CA GLY A 493 -5.49 11.45 24.53
C GLY A 493 -4.05 11.89 24.30
N PHE A 494 -3.70 13.09 24.79
CA PHE A 494 -2.33 13.62 24.75
C PHE A 494 -1.49 13.04 25.89
N GLN A 495 -0.36 12.43 25.58
CA GLN A 495 0.53 11.84 26.59
C GLN A 495 1.20 12.92 27.48
N PRO A 496 1.60 12.58 28.72
CA PRO A 496 2.12 13.56 29.69
C PRO A 496 3.45 14.21 29.29
N SER A 497 4.17 13.61 28.36
CA SER A 497 5.49 14.04 27.90
C SER A 497 5.49 14.16 26.39
N ASP A 498 6.09 15.22 25.88
CA ASP A 498 6.37 15.37 24.46
C ASP A 498 7.64 14.59 24.08
N GLU A 499 7.47 13.53 23.29
CA GLU A 499 8.59 12.73 22.76
C GLU A 499 9.47 13.51 21.78
N LEU A 500 8.95 14.53 21.12
CA LEU A 500 9.70 15.35 20.18
C LEU A 500 10.55 16.40 20.86
N ARG A 501 10.15 16.81 22.06
CA ARG A 501 10.72 17.92 22.83
C ARG A 501 10.85 19.17 21.97
N SER A 502 9.81 19.45 21.21
CA SER A 502 9.76 20.54 20.22
C SER A 502 8.72 21.57 20.61
N GLY A 503 8.21 22.33 19.63
CA GLY A 503 7.15 23.28 19.87
C GLY A 503 7.56 24.48 20.73
N ALA A 504 6.55 25.15 21.27
CA ALA A 504 6.71 26.25 22.21
C ALA A 504 7.06 25.78 23.62
N ASN A 505 6.69 24.54 23.97
CA ASN A 505 6.90 23.92 25.25
C ASN A 505 7.42 22.48 25.06
N PRO A 506 8.74 22.26 25.20
CA PRO A 506 9.36 20.95 24.94
C PRO A 506 9.02 19.87 25.97
N ASP A 507 8.19 20.20 26.96
CA ASP A 507 7.71 19.27 27.98
C ASP A 507 6.21 18.96 27.82
N ARG A 508 5.50 19.56 26.87
CA ARG A 508 4.05 19.41 26.68
C ARG A 508 3.66 19.31 25.22
N ILE A 509 2.78 18.37 24.92
CA ILE A 509 2.32 18.13 23.56
C ILE A 509 1.41 19.25 23.06
N GLU A 510 1.73 19.73 21.87
CA GLU A 510 1.01 20.76 21.14
C GLU A 510 0.25 20.17 19.95
N LEU A 511 -0.98 20.64 19.72
CA LEU A 511 -1.62 20.54 18.41
C LEU A 511 -1.38 21.85 17.67
N ILE A 512 -0.30 21.91 16.90
CA ILE A 512 0.11 23.04 16.09
C ILE A 512 -0.66 23.00 14.77
N VAL A 513 -1.34 24.09 14.43
CA VAL A 513 -2.20 24.20 13.25
C VAL A 513 -1.69 25.32 12.37
N ARG A 514 -1.26 24.97 11.16
CA ARG A 514 -0.92 25.86 10.05
C ARG A 514 -1.89 25.71 8.88
N GLY A 515 -2.45 24.52 8.71
CA GLY A 515 -3.56 24.23 7.80
C GLY A 515 -4.92 24.32 8.51
N THR A 516 -5.74 23.27 8.39
CA THR A 516 -7.10 23.25 8.94
C THR A 516 -7.30 22.07 9.89
N VAL A 517 -7.90 22.33 11.07
CA VAL A 517 -8.54 21.27 11.87
C VAL A 517 -10.04 21.39 11.73
N ARG A 518 -10.69 20.30 11.34
CA ARG A 518 -12.13 20.24 11.08
C ARG A 518 -12.80 19.13 11.86
N ALA A 519 -13.91 19.45 12.50
CA ALA A 519 -14.86 18.48 13.04
C ALA A 519 -16.26 18.95 12.62
N ARG A 520 -16.97 18.16 11.81
CA ARG A 520 -18.36 18.48 11.41
C ARG A 520 -19.23 17.27 11.71
N THR A 521 -20.35 17.48 12.38
CA THR A 521 -21.29 16.40 12.67
C THR A 521 -22.68 16.75 12.13
N GLU A 522 -23.34 15.79 11.48
CA GLU A 522 -24.73 15.96 11.03
C GLU A 522 -25.75 15.51 12.08
N ALA A 523 -25.31 14.87 13.16
CA ALA A 523 -26.16 14.38 14.24
C ALA A 523 -25.43 14.36 15.60
N VAL A 524 -26.07 14.94 16.62
CA VAL A 524 -25.61 15.06 18.03
C VAL A 524 -25.63 13.71 18.75
N VAL A 525 -24.90 12.70 18.26
CA VAL A 525 -24.84 11.38 18.90
C VAL A 525 -23.55 11.11 19.66
N SER A 526 -22.42 11.70 19.23
CA SER A 526 -21.13 11.51 19.91
C SER A 526 -20.21 12.72 19.72
N ARG A 527 -19.84 13.40 20.81
CA ARG A 527 -18.91 14.53 20.77
C ARG A 527 -17.46 14.07 20.63
N VAL A 528 -16.65 14.87 19.95
CA VAL A 528 -15.20 14.71 19.92
C VAL A 528 -14.61 15.24 21.23
N LEU A 529 -13.64 14.53 21.81
CA LEU A 529 -12.92 14.94 23.02
C LEU A 529 -11.42 15.07 22.73
N LEU A 530 -10.83 16.21 23.10
CA LEU A 530 -9.39 16.43 23.17
C LEU A 530 -9.01 16.65 24.65
N ALA A 531 -8.24 15.72 25.21
CA ALA A 531 -7.93 15.72 26.64
C ALA A 531 -6.52 15.19 26.92
N PRO A 532 -5.90 15.54 28.06
CA PRO A 532 -4.70 14.85 28.49
C PRO A 532 -5.06 13.41 28.85
N SER A 533 -4.14 12.49 28.59
CA SER A 533 -4.27 11.08 29.01
C SER A 533 -4.20 10.90 30.53
N LYS A 534 -3.71 11.91 31.25
CA LYS A 534 -3.68 11.98 32.72
C LYS A 534 -4.07 13.38 33.18
N GLU A 535 -5.06 13.48 34.06
CA GLU A 535 -5.63 14.76 34.50
C GLU A 535 -4.58 15.69 35.14
N GLU A 536 -3.61 15.14 35.86
CA GLU A 536 -2.55 15.90 36.52
C GLU A 536 -1.47 16.46 35.57
N ALA A 537 -1.49 16.06 34.29
CA ALA A 537 -0.50 16.43 33.30
C ALA A 537 -1.19 17.11 32.10
N PRO A 538 -1.52 18.41 32.22
CA PRO A 538 -2.23 19.11 31.15
C PRO A 538 -1.39 19.16 29.88
N TRP A 539 -2.03 18.92 28.74
CA TRP A 539 -1.41 19.12 27.41
C TRP A 539 -1.33 20.61 27.10
N PHE A 540 -0.59 21.02 26.07
CA PHE A 540 -0.42 22.46 25.82
C PHE A 540 -1.72 23.13 25.39
N GLY A 541 -2.44 22.51 24.45
CA GLY A 541 -3.60 23.08 23.79
C GLY A 541 -3.47 23.10 22.27
N ILE A 542 -4.44 23.73 21.61
CA ILE A 542 -4.38 24.00 20.17
C ILE A 542 -3.63 25.31 19.95
N ARG A 543 -2.60 25.27 19.09
CA ARG A 543 -1.74 26.40 18.78
C ARG A 543 -1.85 26.76 17.30
N LEU A 544 -2.38 27.94 17.00
CA LEU A 544 -2.55 28.44 15.64
C LEU A 544 -1.30 29.23 15.21
N GLU A 545 -0.71 28.83 14.08
CA GLU A 545 0.50 29.45 13.53
C GLU A 545 0.30 29.83 12.07
N GLY A 546 0.49 31.12 11.78
CA GLY A 546 0.45 31.63 10.40
C GLY A 546 -0.95 32.03 9.92
N ASN A 547 -1.01 32.45 8.67
CA ASN A 547 -2.18 33.12 8.10
C ASN A 547 -3.26 32.16 7.56
N SER A 548 -2.94 30.87 7.44
CA SER A 548 -3.79 29.81 6.92
C SER A 548 -4.37 28.91 8.03
N ALA A 549 -3.97 29.11 9.29
CA ALA A 549 -4.39 28.32 10.44
C ALA A 549 -5.88 28.48 10.75
N GLU A 550 -6.70 27.54 10.29
CA GLU A 550 -8.16 27.55 10.43
C GLU A 550 -8.64 26.50 11.44
N LEU A 551 -9.63 26.88 12.25
CA LEU A 551 -10.40 25.95 13.07
C LEU A 551 -11.87 25.99 12.65
N ASP A 552 -12.41 24.83 12.33
CA ASP A 552 -13.80 24.64 11.95
C ASP A 552 -14.36 23.47 12.76
N LEU A 553 -14.75 23.76 14.01
CA LEU A 553 -15.06 22.76 15.02
C LEU A 553 -16.55 22.79 15.38
N GLU A 554 -17.20 21.65 15.22
CA GLU A 554 -18.57 21.38 15.64
C GLU A 554 -18.61 20.18 16.61
N ASP A 555 -19.28 20.34 17.75
CA ASP A 555 -19.48 19.28 18.76
C ASP A 555 -18.17 18.71 19.35
N VAL A 556 -17.21 19.61 19.63
CA VAL A 556 -15.89 19.28 20.20
C VAL A 556 -15.79 19.75 21.66
N THR A 557 -15.17 18.96 22.53
CA THR A 557 -14.81 19.37 23.89
C THR A 557 -13.29 19.30 24.09
N LEU A 558 -12.70 20.38 24.56
CA LEU A 558 -11.29 20.49 24.95
C LEU A 558 -11.24 20.54 26.48
N VAL A 559 -10.44 19.68 27.10
CA VAL A 559 -10.32 19.59 28.55
C VAL A 559 -8.86 19.54 28.99
N GLY A 560 -8.55 20.16 30.12
CA GLY A 560 -7.30 19.92 30.85
C GLY A 560 -6.04 20.32 30.08
N SER A 561 -6.04 21.51 29.47
CA SER A 561 -4.91 22.05 28.72
C SER A 561 -4.20 23.19 29.47
N LEU A 562 -3.01 23.62 29.02
CA LEU A 562 -2.41 24.86 29.50
C LEU A 562 -3.20 26.06 28.98
N TYR A 563 -3.43 26.09 27.67
CA TYR A 563 -4.32 27.02 26.98
C TYR A 563 -5.36 26.21 26.21
N GLY A 564 -6.61 26.67 26.10
CA GLY A 564 -7.57 25.97 25.23
C GLY A 564 -7.16 26.10 23.77
N ILE A 565 -7.22 27.34 23.26
CA ILE A 565 -6.74 27.74 21.94
C ILE A 565 -5.83 28.96 22.10
N VAL A 566 -4.64 28.91 21.51
CA VAL A 566 -3.70 30.04 21.47
C VAL A 566 -3.26 30.33 20.05
N GLY A 567 -3.15 31.60 19.69
CA GLY A 567 -2.73 32.02 18.35
C GLY A 567 -2.01 33.35 18.38
N LYS A 568 -1.08 33.54 17.45
CA LYS A 568 -0.34 34.80 17.30
C LYS A 568 -0.14 35.13 15.82
N GLN A 569 -0.36 36.41 15.44
CA GLN A 569 -0.12 36.92 14.08
C GLN A 569 -0.82 36.11 12.99
N GLY A 570 -2.15 36.03 13.05
CA GLY A 570 -2.94 35.31 12.06
C GLY A 570 -4.23 36.03 11.67
N ARG A 571 -4.84 35.56 10.58
CA ARG A 571 -6.00 36.19 9.94
C ARG A 571 -7.11 35.22 9.52
N ALA A 572 -6.88 33.92 9.73
CA ALA A 572 -7.82 32.88 9.36
C ALA A 572 -8.99 32.83 10.36
N GLY A 573 -10.08 32.17 9.95
CA GLY A 573 -11.30 32.04 10.73
C GLY A 573 -11.17 30.98 11.83
N ILE A 574 -11.78 31.27 12.98
CA ILE A 574 -11.99 30.31 14.08
C ILE A 574 -13.51 30.19 14.27
N ALA A 575 -14.09 29.10 13.80
CA ALA A 575 -15.52 28.81 13.92
C ALA A 575 -15.74 27.65 14.91
N LEU A 576 -16.43 27.95 16.01
CA LEU A 576 -16.64 27.04 17.14
C LEU A 576 -18.14 26.89 17.42
N LYS A 577 -18.74 25.78 17.01
CA LYS A 577 -20.16 25.48 17.21
C LYS A 577 -20.36 24.30 18.17
N HIS A 578 -21.15 24.46 19.22
CA HIS A 578 -21.27 23.44 20.27
C HIS A 578 -19.92 23.03 20.88
N VAL A 579 -18.98 23.96 20.99
CA VAL A 579 -17.63 23.69 21.49
C VAL A 579 -17.54 24.00 22.98
N GLY A 580 -16.99 23.07 23.73
CA GLY A 580 -16.64 23.25 25.14
C GLY A 580 -15.14 23.42 25.33
N ILE A 581 -14.69 24.46 26.01
CA ILE A 581 -13.30 24.55 26.50
C ILE A 581 -13.35 24.65 28.02
N ASN A 582 -12.72 23.68 28.70
CA ASN A 582 -12.88 23.53 30.13
C ASN A 582 -11.58 23.17 30.85
N GLU A 583 -11.40 23.72 32.04
CA GLU A 583 -10.26 23.37 32.93
C GLU A 583 -8.88 23.64 32.31
N SER A 584 -8.76 24.71 31.53
CA SER A 584 -7.44 25.20 31.10
C SER A 584 -6.71 25.87 32.27
N VAL A 585 -5.41 25.64 32.40
CA VAL A 585 -4.59 26.23 33.48
C VAL A 585 -4.50 27.76 33.35
N TYR A 586 -4.36 28.24 32.11
CA TYR A 586 -4.31 29.66 31.78
C TYR A 586 -5.59 30.09 31.05
N ASP A 587 -5.48 30.78 29.92
CA ASP A 587 -6.61 31.33 29.19
C ASP A 587 -7.35 30.24 28.39
N ALA A 588 -8.68 30.34 28.27
CA ALA A 588 -9.44 29.42 27.43
C ALA A 588 -9.18 29.69 25.94
N ILE A 589 -9.21 30.96 25.52
CA ILE A 589 -8.80 31.42 24.19
C ILE A 589 -7.87 32.62 24.34
N ARG A 590 -6.69 32.59 23.72
CA ARG A 590 -5.74 33.71 23.68
C ARG A 590 -5.24 33.97 22.27
N LEU A 591 -5.61 35.11 21.69
CA LEU A 591 -5.22 35.53 20.36
C LEU A 591 -4.52 36.88 20.44
N GLU A 592 -3.27 36.93 20.00
CA GLU A 592 -2.44 38.14 19.98
C GLU A 592 -2.11 38.55 18.55
N GLU A 593 -2.25 39.84 18.23
CA GLU A 593 -2.02 40.37 16.88
C GLU A 593 -2.86 39.61 15.83
N TRP A 594 -4.13 39.31 16.15
CA TRP A 594 -5.01 38.51 15.30
C TRP A 594 -6.04 39.37 14.56
N ASP A 595 -6.17 39.16 13.25
CA ASP A 595 -7.03 39.96 12.37
C ASP A 595 -8.20 39.15 11.79
N GLY A 596 -8.28 37.86 12.10
CA GLY A 596 -9.33 36.96 11.64
C GLY A 596 -10.63 37.04 12.45
N SER A 597 -11.68 36.37 11.96
CA SER A 597 -12.95 36.25 12.66
C SER A 597 -12.94 35.09 13.65
N VAL A 598 -13.53 35.31 14.83
CA VAL A 598 -13.72 34.33 15.89
C VAL A 598 -15.21 34.24 16.19
N GLU A 599 -15.81 33.11 15.88
CA GLU A 599 -17.25 32.88 16.01
C GLU A 599 -17.51 31.71 16.96
N LEU A 600 -18.21 31.99 18.06
CA LEU A 600 -18.68 30.99 19.00
C LEU A 600 -20.20 30.93 18.92
N ALA A 601 -20.74 29.76 18.57
CA ALA A 601 -22.18 29.50 18.51
C ALA A 601 -22.55 28.31 19.41
N ASP A 602 -23.44 28.53 20.37
CA ASP A 602 -23.89 27.49 21.30
C ASP A 602 -22.72 26.82 22.07
N SER A 603 -21.66 27.58 22.33
CA SER A 603 -20.39 27.13 22.89
C SER A 603 -20.21 27.59 24.34
N TRP A 604 -19.37 26.92 25.12
CA TRP A 604 -19.13 27.26 26.52
C TRP A 604 -17.64 27.19 26.89
N LEU A 605 -17.17 28.24 27.57
CA LEU A 605 -15.83 28.31 28.15
C LEU A 605 -15.99 28.32 29.67
N SER A 606 -15.38 27.37 30.38
CA SER A 606 -15.59 27.24 31.84
C SER A 606 -14.39 26.78 32.65
N ARG A 607 -14.30 27.24 33.90
CA ARG A 607 -13.33 26.77 34.90
C ARG A 607 -11.87 26.90 34.47
N CYS A 608 -11.52 27.92 33.70
CA CYS A 608 -10.12 28.17 33.33
C CYS A 608 -9.44 29.10 34.35
N GLY A 609 -8.16 28.86 34.66
CA GLY A 609 -7.43 29.62 35.67
C GLY A 609 -7.08 31.05 35.27
N GLY A 610 -7.02 31.33 33.96
CA GLY A 610 -6.81 32.66 33.39
C GLY A 610 -8.11 33.32 32.94
N ASN A 611 -8.05 34.04 31.82
CA ASN A 611 -9.19 34.71 31.21
C ASN A 611 -10.00 33.74 30.35
N GLY A 612 -11.27 34.06 30.11
CA GLY A 612 -12.08 33.30 29.16
C GLY A 612 -11.60 33.53 27.73
N ILE A 613 -11.58 34.78 27.28
CA ILE A 613 -11.10 35.16 25.96
C ILE A 613 -10.17 36.35 26.11
N VAL A 614 -8.95 36.24 25.58
CA VAL A 614 -8.05 37.36 25.31
C VAL A 614 -7.96 37.50 23.80
N PHE A 615 -8.30 38.65 23.26
CA PHE A 615 -8.22 38.89 21.82
C PHE A 615 -7.76 40.31 21.52
N PHE A 616 -6.50 40.41 21.09
CA PHE A 616 -5.82 41.64 20.70
C PHE A 616 -5.55 41.63 19.20
N GLY A 617 -6.00 42.66 18.48
CA GLY A 617 -5.88 42.76 17.02
C GLY A 617 -7.04 43.50 16.37
N SER A 618 -7.27 43.32 15.07
CA SER A 618 -8.30 44.09 14.33
C SER A 618 -9.50 43.29 13.83
N GLY A 619 -9.56 42.00 14.17
CA GLY A 619 -10.59 41.06 13.71
C GLY A 619 -11.98 41.26 14.34
N THR A 620 -12.79 40.20 14.31
CA THR A 620 -14.14 40.19 14.88
C THR A 620 -14.32 39.07 15.87
N LEU A 621 -14.98 39.36 17.00
CA LEU A 621 -15.41 38.36 17.98
C LEU A 621 -16.93 38.36 18.06
N ALA A 622 -17.54 37.24 17.68
CA ALA A 622 -18.98 37.03 17.75
C ALA A 622 -19.33 35.85 18.65
N LEU A 623 -20.15 36.09 19.68
CA LEU A 623 -20.68 35.06 20.57
C LEU A 623 -22.21 35.02 20.44
N VAL A 624 -22.74 33.89 19.95
CA VAL A 624 -24.18 33.63 19.85
C VAL A 624 -24.56 32.45 20.73
N ARG A 625 -25.54 32.63 21.63
CA ARG A 625 -26.00 31.57 22.56
C ARG A 625 -24.86 30.87 23.32
N SER A 626 -23.79 31.61 23.60
CA SER A 626 -22.56 31.06 24.18
C SER A 626 -22.35 31.54 25.60
N SER A 627 -21.56 30.82 26.39
CA SER A 627 -21.26 31.18 27.78
C SER A 627 -19.77 31.25 28.08
N VAL A 628 -19.37 32.25 28.86
CA VAL A 628 -18.02 32.39 29.41
C VAL A 628 -18.14 32.55 30.91
N MET A 629 -17.72 31.54 31.66
CA MET A 629 -18.08 31.45 33.08
C MET A 629 -17.02 30.84 33.98
N ASN A 630 -16.99 31.24 35.25
CA ASN A 630 -16.08 30.64 36.24
C ASN A 630 -14.60 30.76 35.81
N MET A 631 -14.21 31.92 35.27
CA MET A 631 -12.83 32.23 34.93
C MET A 631 -12.06 32.74 36.15
N GLY A 632 -10.79 32.36 36.28
CA GLY A 632 -9.90 32.83 37.34
C GLY A 632 -9.44 34.28 37.18
N ALA A 633 -9.67 34.89 36.02
CA ALA A 633 -9.46 36.31 35.74
C ALA A 633 -10.70 36.93 35.05
N THR A 634 -10.50 37.74 34.01
CA THR A 634 -11.57 38.41 33.26
C THR A 634 -12.30 37.42 32.36
N GLY A 635 -13.62 37.58 32.19
CA GLY A 635 -14.40 36.80 31.22
C GLY A 635 -13.90 37.03 29.78
N ILE A 636 -14.01 38.25 29.27
CA ILE A 636 -13.55 38.62 27.92
C ILE A 636 -12.67 39.88 28.01
N CYS A 637 -11.44 39.83 27.52
CA CYS A 637 -10.49 40.93 27.47
C CYS A 637 -10.11 41.24 26.02
N LEU A 638 -10.38 42.46 25.54
CA LEU A 638 -10.16 42.85 24.14
C LEU A 638 -9.27 44.10 24.02
N GLU A 639 -8.49 44.16 22.95
CA GLU A 639 -7.72 45.34 22.53
C GLU A 639 -7.80 45.47 21.00
N GLY A 640 -8.82 46.18 20.50
CA GLY A 640 -9.02 46.45 19.06
C GLY A 640 -10.20 45.75 18.35
N PRO A 641 -10.43 44.42 18.47
CA PRO A 641 -11.39 43.70 17.63
C PRO A 641 -12.82 44.17 17.78
N THR A 642 -13.68 44.06 16.76
CA THR A 642 -15.12 44.32 16.91
C THR A 642 -15.80 43.22 17.73
N LEU A 643 -16.64 43.58 18.69
CA LEU A 643 -17.35 42.64 19.57
C LEU A 643 -18.85 42.59 19.28
N ALA A 644 -19.40 41.38 19.13
CA ALA A 644 -20.84 41.12 19.03
C ALA A 644 -21.28 39.98 19.97
N LEU A 645 -22.11 40.28 20.98
CA LEU A 645 -22.74 39.30 21.86
C LEU A 645 -24.26 39.25 21.59
N SER A 646 -24.79 38.06 21.34
CA SER A 646 -26.22 37.84 21.11
C SER A 646 -26.73 36.61 21.84
N PHE A 647 -27.68 36.77 22.77
CA PHE A 647 -28.20 35.67 23.60
C PHE A 647 -27.12 34.92 24.40
N SER A 648 -26.01 35.59 24.73
CA SER A 648 -24.84 34.99 25.38
C SER A 648 -24.74 35.41 26.85
N SER A 649 -23.99 34.67 27.66
CA SER A 649 -23.83 34.94 29.10
C SER A 649 -22.37 34.97 29.53
N VAL A 650 -21.96 36.02 30.25
CA VAL A 650 -20.62 36.11 30.85
C VAL A 650 -20.77 36.32 32.35
N TYR A 651 -20.41 35.32 33.15
CA TYR A 651 -20.78 35.32 34.56
C TYR A 651 -19.84 34.54 35.49
N GLU A 652 -19.87 34.86 36.79
CA GLU A 652 -19.07 34.17 37.81
C GLU A 652 -17.55 34.21 37.53
N ASN A 653 -17.07 35.24 36.84
CA ASN A 653 -15.64 35.44 36.61
C ASN A 653 -15.03 36.21 37.78
N ALA A 654 -13.79 35.87 38.15
CA ALA A 654 -13.12 36.47 39.29
C ALA A 654 -12.76 37.96 39.07
N GLY A 655 -12.55 38.36 37.82
CA GLY A 655 -12.43 39.75 37.41
C GLY A 655 -13.61 40.21 36.56
N ASP A 656 -13.38 41.25 35.75
CA ASP A 656 -14.40 41.88 34.91
C ASP A 656 -15.13 40.85 34.03
N GLY A 657 -16.42 41.05 33.78
CA GLY A 657 -17.13 40.25 32.77
C GLY A 657 -16.56 40.52 31.37
N ILE A 658 -16.45 41.80 31.00
CA ILE A 658 -15.85 42.26 29.75
C ILE A 658 -14.93 43.45 30.06
N HIS A 659 -13.67 43.37 29.64
CA HIS A 659 -12.66 44.41 29.76
C HIS A 659 -12.18 44.84 28.37
N LEU A 660 -12.26 46.13 28.06
CA LEU A 660 -11.86 46.70 26.76
C LEU A 660 -10.67 47.65 26.96
N LEU A 661 -9.52 47.31 26.40
CA LEU A 661 -8.28 48.09 26.40
C LEU A 661 -8.20 48.94 25.13
N ASP A 662 -7.73 50.20 25.28
CA ASP A 662 -7.42 51.13 24.18
C ASP A 662 -8.42 51.11 23.01
N TRP A 663 -9.71 51.20 23.35
CA TRP A 663 -10.80 50.83 22.46
C TRP A 663 -11.23 51.93 21.46
N GLU A 664 -11.10 51.65 20.17
CA GLU A 664 -11.67 52.44 19.06
C GLU A 664 -12.71 51.67 18.19
N GLY A 665 -13.05 50.43 18.57
CA GLY A 665 -13.92 49.52 17.79
C GLY A 665 -15.43 49.66 18.01
N LYS A 666 -16.23 48.76 17.40
CA LYS A 666 -17.68 48.65 17.62
C LYS A 666 -18.01 47.49 18.56
N THR A 667 -18.76 47.77 19.63
CA THR A 667 -19.29 46.74 20.54
C THR A 667 -20.82 46.70 20.44
N GLU A 668 -21.38 45.51 20.26
CA GLU A 668 -22.82 45.27 20.19
C GLU A 668 -23.21 44.14 21.13
N ILE A 669 -24.00 44.44 22.17
CA ILE A 669 -24.48 43.44 23.14
C ILE A 669 -26.01 43.44 23.08
N ARG A 670 -26.60 42.30 22.68
CA ARG A 670 -28.05 42.13 22.51
C ARG A 670 -28.54 40.90 23.27
N ASN A 671 -29.61 41.07 24.04
CA ASN A 671 -30.27 39.97 24.79
C ASN A 671 -29.29 39.08 25.57
N SER A 672 -28.19 39.64 26.05
CA SER A 672 -27.09 38.92 26.69
C SER A 672 -26.96 39.33 28.15
N SER A 673 -26.36 38.46 28.96
CA SER A 673 -26.31 38.58 30.41
C SER A 673 -24.87 38.75 30.89
N LEU A 674 -24.61 39.76 31.71
CA LEU A 674 -23.33 39.97 32.41
C LEU A 674 -23.61 40.02 33.91
N GLN A 675 -23.31 38.95 34.65
CA GLN A 675 -23.76 38.82 36.04
C GLN A 675 -22.68 38.22 36.95
N ASN A 676 -22.64 38.65 38.22
CA ASN A 676 -21.77 38.06 39.24
C ASN A 676 -20.29 37.99 38.85
N ASN A 677 -19.79 38.97 38.10
CA ASN A 677 -18.37 39.14 37.82
C ASN A 677 -17.75 40.08 38.88
N GLY A 678 -16.46 39.91 39.17
CA GLY A 678 -15.70 40.78 40.08
C GLY A 678 -15.45 42.16 39.49
#